data_AF-A0A818QM29-F1
#
_entry.id   AF-A0A818QM29-F1
#
_cell.length_a   1.000
_cell.length_b   1.000
_cell.length_c   1.000
_cell.angle_alpha   90.00
_cell.angle_beta   90.00
_cell.angle_gamma   90.00
#
_symmetry.space_group_name_H-M   'P 1'
#
loop_
_entity.id
_entity.type
_entity.pdbx_description
1 polymer ?
#
loop_
_entity_poly.entity_id
_entity_poly.type
_entity_poly.pdbx_seq_one_letter_code
_entity_poly.pdbx_strand_id
1 'polypeptide(L)'
;MSTPVNFIPTNLRLLLKFTNLTSLNLSSTDIKNPCIDIIIDSLHNIDTFDLSSCRSIKLFNSLLKLSSKLKWLNLYNCCFHMQQNPNIYHILYQLKYLEYLDISNDNTFDNNNNNNSIIDNENDINKFLRQDNCLPRLKHFDISGQKIISSISLRQFLLNHKNLQFLGLFLTNEKYSPSIFDINDLCYSKYRHYTYDLQHIQTILLTENDLILYEPYLIESLTRYRDRSGFVQKILYYIFFLTRSFHSKQQNLLIELILHIMSIHSNLQNVQMASTACIYNLTRTPITEHIHIKNLSQIVQATMNAMATFPNQQQLQKNCLLTLCSDRILHEPYFNFYLLATLVMHNLLNYTDLAIIQPGVAILSLLTTRLTIDECTKLGSIINLKRLIQLIEQQIDRLQAIQLNQNQQAHNEQNQQTLTDIDITLNHSQQLTSDDTLRFCLSLLWNLTDENGIVCENFIKSMGLQLFQRLLNLFSTDTIVLTKIVGLLSNIAEVSHLKIYLYSIDIIPLMQKYLTEAILDVAFSAVGILAHLLYEQNDNEINLELCQQMRETIVSWQKPHTNMVTYRSFKPFLPLLHCTRLPVVQLWAVWAIHHVCSTDRARYSRIIREEKIYDIMQNLYDDQLLSEYSDPLILQLLKSILHLLKPYHPNCHRRSSAVANLNMATRGPPTKVQKVMVQPINLIFRYLQNRSRIQVWLYEQTTTRIEGYIIGFDEYMNLVLDDAEEILLKKNQRKKIGRILLKGDNISLIQQIQQTGTQTK
;
A
#
# COMPACT_ATOMS: atom_id res chain seq x y z
N MET A 1 -21.47 -49.43 48.18
CA MET A 1 -21.48 -47.98 48.47
C MET A 1 -20.04 -47.56 48.75
N SER A 2 -19.37 -46.99 47.77
CA SER A 2 -18.03 -46.40 47.88
C SER A 2 -18.08 -45.04 47.21
N THR A 3 -17.74 -44.00 47.97
CA THR A 3 -17.68 -42.60 47.53
C THR A 3 -16.62 -42.43 46.44
N PRO A 4 -16.89 -41.71 45.33
CA PRO A 4 -15.85 -41.41 44.38
C PRO A 4 -15.00 -40.27 44.96
N VAL A 5 -13.78 -40.59 45.38
CA VAL A 5 -12.77 -39.59 45.71
C VAL A 5 -12.47 -38.81 44.43
N ASN A 6 -13.02 -37.61 44.35
CA ASN A 6 -12.80 -36.62 43.30
C ASN A 6 -11.30 -36.48 43.03
N PHE A 7 -10.87 -36.83 41.81
CA PHE A 7 -9.52 -36.59 41.34
C PHE A 7 -9.35 -35.07 41.14
N ILE A 8 -8.85 -34.38 42.17
CA ILE A 8 -8.49 -32.97 42.06
C ILE A 8 -7.30 -32.88 41.11
N PRO A 9 -7.40 -32.18 39.96
CA PRO A 9 -6.29 -32.05 39.03
C PRO A 9 -5.05 -31.51 39.74
N THR A 10 -3.87 -32.06 39.42
CA THR A 10 -2.59 -31.69 40.08
C THR A 10 -2.35 -30.17 40.04
N ASN A 11 -2.68 -29.53 38.92
CA ASN A 11 -2.55 -28.08 38.75
C ASN A 11 -3.46 -27.30 39.72
N LEU A 12 -4.67 -27.81 39.98
CA LEU A 12 -5.60 -27.22 40.93
C LEU A 12 -5.03 -27.29 42.36
N ARG A 13 -4.45 -28.43 42.76
CA ARG A 13 -3.84 -28.59 44.10
C ARG A 13 -2.73 -27.57 44.37
N LEU A 14 -1.96 -27.21 43.35
CA LEU A 14 -0.93 -26.18 43.46
C LEU A 14 -1.55 -24.79 43.59
N LEU A 15 -2.62 -24.51 42.85
CA LEU A 15 -3.37 -23.25 42.92
C LEU A 15 -3.91 -22.98 44.34
N LEU A 16 -4.41 -24.00 45.03
CA LEU A 16 -4.97 -23.85 46.38
C LEU A 16 -3.94 -23.41 47.44
N LYS A 17 -2.63 -23.46 47.14
CA LYS A 17 -1.59 -22.96 48.03
C LYS A 17 -1.53 -21.42 48.08
N PHE A 18 -2.10 -20.74 47.09
CA PHE A 18 -2.10 -19.27 47.01
C PHE A 18 -3.30 -18.66 47.75
N THR A 19 -3.37 -18.81 49.06
CA THR A 19 -4.53 -18.40 49.90
C THR A 19 -4.85 -16.90 49.87
N ASN A 20 -3.88 -16.07 49.49
CA ASN A 20 -4.03 -14.61 49.35
C ASN A 20 -4.39 -14.17 47.92
N LEU A 21 -4.69 -15.11 47.03
CA LEU A 21 -5.06 -14.79 45.66
C LEU A 21 -6.36 -13.98 45.61
N THR A 22 -6.33 -12.82 44.95
CA THR A 22 -7.49 -11.94 44.76
C THR A 22 -8.08 -12.03 43.36
N SER A 23 -7.26 -12.33 42.35
CA SER A 23 -7.69 -12.47 40.96
C SER A 23 -7.39 -13.86 40.43
N LEU A 24 -8.41 -14.48 39.85
CA LEU A 24 -8.32 -15.81 39.25
C LEU A 24 -9.01 -15.81 37.89
N ASN A 25 -8.25 -16.20 36.87
CA ASN A 25 -8.76 -16.38 35.51
C ASN A 25 -8.73 -17.87 35.14
N LEU A 26 -9.90 -18.44 34.89
CA LEU A 26 -10.10 -19.82 34.45
C LEU A 26 -10.75 -19.88 33.07
N SER A 27 -10.74 -18.79 32.31
CA SER A 27 -11.44 -18.71 31.03
C SER A 27 -10.99 -19.78 30.05
N SER A 28 -11.92 -20.22 29.20
CA SER A 28 -11.70 -21.25 28.17
C SER A 28 -11.12 -22.56 28.69
N THR A 29 -11.35 -22.90 29.97
CA THR A 29 -10.97 -24.19 30.55
C THR A 29 -12.15 -25.17 30.63
N ASP A 30 -11.84 -26.47 30.71
CA ASP A 30 -12.84 -27.53 30.92
C ASP A 30 -13.14 -27.77 32.42
N ILE A 31 -13.11 -26.70 33.23
CA ILE A 31 -13.31 -26.82 34.68
C ILE A 31 -14.77 -27.22 34.99
N LYS A 32 -14.92 -28.14 35.95
CA LYS A 32 -16.21 -28.67 36.40
C LYS A 32 -16.60 -28.10 37.77
N ASN A 33 -17.90 -28.11 38.07
CA ASN A 33 -18.45 -27.61 39.34
C ASN A 33 -17.71 -28.04 40.61
N PRO A 34 -17.39 -29.33 40.84
CA PRO A 34 -16.70 -29.73 42.07
C PRO A 34 -15.34 -29.04 42.26
N CYS A 35 -14.63 -28.76 41.18
CA CYS A 35 -13.34 -28.05 41.24
C CYS A 35 -13.53 -26.57 41.62
N ILE A 36 -14.60 -25.93 41.12
CA ILE A 36 -14.94 -24.55 41.49
C ILE A 36 -15.32 -24.47 42.95
N ASP A 37 -16.12 -25.41 43.43
CA ASP A 37 -16.53 -25.46 44.84
C ASP A 37 -15.28 -25.56 45.75
N ILE A 38 -14.33 -26.44 45.41
CA ILE A 38 -13.05 -26.57 46.13
C ILE A 38 -12.23 -25.28 46.07
N ILE A 39 -12.13 -24.63 44.91
CA ILE A 39 -11.42 -23.36 44.76
C ILE A 39 -12.01 -22.31 45.69
N ILE A 40 -13.33 -22.10 45.62
CA ILE A 40 -14.01 -21.07 46.40
C ILE A 40 -13.95 -21.38 47.91
N ASP A 41 -13.96 -22.65 48.27
CA ASP A 41 -13.81 -23.11 49.65
C ASP A 41 -12.39 -22.99 50.20
N SER A 42 -11.39 -22.79 49.34
CA SER A 42 -10.00 -22.64 49.78
C SER A 42 -9.47 -21.20 49.61
N LEU A 43 -9.96 -20.48 48.60
CA LEU A 43 -9.46 -19.16 48.17
C LEU A 43 -10.52 -18.09 48.46
N HIS A 44 -10.65 -17.72 49.73
CA HIS A 44 -11.71 -16.82 50.20
C HIS A 44 -11.45 -15.33 49.90
N ASN A 45 -10.32 -14.96 49.31
CA ASN A 45 -9.94 -13.57 49.04
C ASN A 45 -10.17 -13.15 47.58
N ILE A 46 -10.73 -14.04 46.76
CA ILE A 46 -11.05 -13.74 45.36
C ILE A 46 -12.07 -12.61 45.30
N ASP A 47 -11.66 -11.50 44.67
CA ASP A 47 -12.54 -10.40 44.30
C ASP A 47 -12.72 -10.27 42.78
N THR A 48 -11.86 -10.91 41.99
CA THR A 48 -11.88 -10.92 40.53
C THR A 48 -11.89 -12.35 40.03
N PHE A 49 -12.96 -12.74 39.34
CA PHE A 49 -13.14 -14.11 38.88
C PHE A 49 -13.60 -14.18 37.41
N ASP A 50 -12.74 -14.74 36.56
CA ASP A 50 -13.06 -14.98 35.15
C ASP A 50 -13.38 -16.47 34.91
N LEU A 51 -14.62 -16.73 34.50
CA LEU A 51 -15.12 -18.06 34.12
C LEU A 51 -15.59 -18.06 32.67
N SER A 52 -15.18 -17.09 31.86
CA SER A 52 -15.66 -16.95 30.48
C SER A 52 -15.35 -18.20 29.64
N SER A 53 -16.30 -18.59 28.78
CA SER A 53 -16.22 -19.75 27.89
C SER A 53 -15.96 -21.09 28.57
N CYS A 54 -16.23 -21.21 29.87
CA CYS A 54 -16.14 -22.47 30.62
C CYS A 54 -17.40 -23.32 30.42
N ARG A 55 -17.40 -24.11 29.35
CA ARG A 55 -18.61 -24.85 28.88
C ARG A 55 -19.09 -25.95 29.83
N SER A 56 -18.24 -26.44 30.73
CA SER A 56 -18.56 -27.57 31.63
C SER A 56 -19.18 -27.19 32.98
N ILE A 57 -19.31 -25.89 33.29
CA ILE A 57 -19.86 -25.40 34.56
C ILE A 57 -21.38 -25.31 34.49
N LYS A 58 -22.12 -26.16 35.18
CA LYS A 58 -23.59 -26.18 35.17
C LYS A 58 -24.25 -25.36 36.28
N LEU A 59 -23.58 -25.16 37.42
CA LEU A 59 -24.14 -24.48 38.59
C LEU A 59 -23.23 -23.35 39.07
N PHE A 60 -23.78 -22.34 39.76
CA PHE A 60 -23.03 -21.19 40.25
C PHE A 60 -23.21 -20.93 41.76
N ASN A 61 -23.86 -21.83 42.49
CA ASN A 61 -24.25 -21.63 43.90
C ASN A 61 -23.06 -21.26 44.80
N SER A 62 -21.87 -21.80 44.53
CA SER A 62 -20.68 -21.52 45.31
C SER A 62 -20.22 -20.06 45.23
N LEU A 63 -20.58 -19.31 44.19
CA LEU A 63 -20.30 -17.87 44.11
C LEU A 63 -20.89 -17.07 45.28
N LEU A 64 -21.98 -17.55 45.90
CA LEU A 64 -22.57 -16.89 47.08
C LEU A 64 -21.59 -16.80 48.26
N LYS A 65 -20.64 -17.75 48.37
CA LYS A 65 -19.59 -17.72 49.39
C LYS A 65 -18.64 -16.53 49.21
N LEU A 66 -18.58 -15.96 48.01
CA LEU A 66 -17.79 -14.77 47.68
C LEU A 66 -18.64 -13.47 47.68
N SER A 67 -19.92 -13.52 48.05
CA SER A 67 -20.87 -12.40 47.91
C SER A 67 -20.45 -11.09 48.59
N SER A 68 -19.66 -11.16 49.66
CA SER A 68 -19.17 -9.99 50.41
C SER A 68 -17.89 -9.37 49.84
N LYS A 69 -17.22 -10.03 48.89
CA LYS A 69 -15.90 -9.63 48.37
C LYS A 69 -15.83 -9.53 46.85
N LEU A 70 -16.61 -10.32 46.13
CA LEU A 70 -16.55 -10.38 44.67
C LEU A 70 -16.96 -9.04 44.06
N LYS A 71 -16.03 -8.42 43.33
CA LYS A 71 -16.19 -7.13 42.64
C LYS A 71 -16.25 -7.30 41.13
N TRP A 72 -15.59 -8.30 40.57
CA TRP A 72 -15.47 -8.50 39.14
C TRP A 72 -15.78 -9.95 38.79
N LEU A 73 -16.79 -10.15 37.95
CA LEU A 73 -17.24 -11.48 37.52
C LEU A 73 -17.45 -11.49 36.00
N ASN A 74 -16.73 -12.36 35.30
CA ASN A 74 -16.88 -12.55 33.86
C ASN A 74 -17.43 -13.96 33.55
N LEU A 75 -18.61 -13.98 32.94
CA LEU A 75 -19.36 -15.16 32.50
C LEU A 75 -19.64 -15.11 30.98
N TYR A 76 -18.81 -14.39 30.21
CA TYR A 76 -18.91 -14.33 28.75
C TYR A 76 -18.98 -15.74 28.14
N ASN A 77 -19.95 -15.97 27.25
CA ASN A 77 -20.23 -17.26 26.59
C ASN A 77 -20.44 -18.44 27.57
N CYS A 78 -21.01 -18.15 28.74
CA CYS A 78 -21.52 -19.16 29.70
C CYS A 78 -23.06 -19.25 29.72
N CYS A 79 -23.73 -18.59 28.76
CA CYS A 79 -25.19 -18.37 28.75
C CYS A 79 -26.04 -19.65 28.61
N PHE A 80 -25.51 -20.73 28.01
CA PHE A 80 -26.19 -22.03 27.96
C PHE A 80 -26.59 -22.53 29.37
N HIS A 81 -25.80 -22.21 30.38
CA HIS A 81 -26.08 -22.57 31.77
C HIS A 81 -27.09 -21.66 32.45
N MET A 82 -27.24 -20.42 31.96
CA MET A 82 -28.25 -19.47 32.44
C MET A 82 -29.65 -19.85 31.94
N GLN A 83 -29.75 -20.39 30.72
CA GLN A 83 -31.00 -20.91 30.15
C GLN A 83 -31.44 -22.24 30.81
N GLN A 84 -30.51 -23.04 31.30
CA GLN A 84 -30.81 -24.30 32.00
C GLN A 84 -30.99 -24.13 33.52
N ASN A 85 -30.62 -22.99 34.10
CA ASN A 85 -30.68 -22.76 35.55
C ASN A 85 -31.19 -21.33 35.88
N PRO A 86 -32.51 -21.13 36.03
CA PRO A 86 -33.08 -19.80 36.36
C PRO A 86 -32.57 -19.24 37.70
N ASN A 87 -32.04 -20.09 38.59
CA ASN A 87 -31.42 -19.68 39.86
C ASN A 87 -30.20 -18.75 39.71
N ILE A 88 -29.57 -18.66 38.53
CA ILE A 88 -28.38 -17.80 38.38
C ILE A 88 -28.70 -16.33 38.65
N TYR A 89 -29.86 -15.83 38.24
CA TYR A 89 -30.26 -14.44 38.48
C TYR A 89 -30.50 -14.18 39.97
N HIS A 90 -31.02 -15.18 40.71
CA HIS A 90 -31.12 -15.10 42.16
C HIS A 90 -29.72 -15.02 42.81
N ILE A 91 -28.75 -15.80 42.32
CA ILE A 91 -27.36 -15.73 42.80
C ILE A 91 -26.77 -14.34 42.53
N LEU A 92 -26.86 -13.86 41.28
CA LEU A 92 -26.38 -12.54 40.88
C LEU A 92 -27.02 -11.43 41.73
N TYR A 93 -28.31 -11.55 42.07
CA TYR A 93 -29.00 -10.58 42.93
C TYR A 93 -28.34 -10.46 44.32
N GLN A 94 -27.80 -11.55 44.87
CA GLN A 94 -27.15 -11.57 46.18
C GLN A 94 -25.72 -10.98 46.15
N LEU A 95 -25.09 -10.87 44.98
CA LEU A 95 -23.72 -10.36 44.82
C LEU A 95 -23.68 -8.82 44.84
N LYS A 96 -24.05 -8.21 45.97
CA LYS A 96 -24.24 -6.75 46.12
C LYS A 96 -22.97 -5.90 45.95
N TYR A 97 -21.80 -6.52 46.00
CA TYR A 97 -20.49 -5.83 45.90
C TYR A 97 -19.91 -5.81 44.47
N LEU A 98 -20.58 -6.44 43.50
CA LEU A 98 -20.12 -6.43 42.11
C LEU A 98 -20.08 -5.01 41.53
N GLU A 99 -18.93 -4.68 40.95
CA GLU A 99 -18.66 -3.48 40.18
C GLU A 99 -18.58 -3.78 38.67
N TYR A 100 -18.28 -5.02 38.30
CA TYR A 100 -18.21 -5.50 36.92
C TYR A 100 -18.92 -6.84 36.80
N LEU A 101 -19.82 -6.93 35.82
CA LEU A 101 -20.48 -8.16 35.42
C LEU A 101 -20.53 -8.27 33.91
N ASP A 102 -20.06 -9.40 33.40
CA ASP A 102 -20.21 -9.77 31.99
C ASP A 102 -20.99 -11.07 31.88
N ILE A 103 -22.16 -11.01 31.24
CA ILE A 103 -23.00 -12.16 30.90
C ILE A 103 -23.29 -12.17 29.40
N SER A 104 -22.39 -11.60 28.59
CA SER A 104 -22.54 -11.50 27.15
C SER A 104 -22.32 -12.84 26.46
N ASN A 105 -22.81 -12.97 25.22
CA ASN A 105 -22.77 -14.20 24.45
C ASN A 105 -22.52 -13.92 22.96
N ASP A 106 -21.50 -14.53 22.39
CA ASP A 106 -21.16 -14.42 20.97
C ASP A 106 -21.79 -15.52 20.10
N ASN A 107 -22.47 -16.52 20.70
CA ASN A 107 -22.93 -17.70 19.98
C ASN A 107 -23.85 -17.34 18.80
N THR A 108 -23.27 -17.52 17.62
CA THR A 108 -23.89 -17.63 16.29
C THR A 108 -24.49 -19.02 16.03
N PHE A 109 -24.66 -19.86 17.07
CA PHE A 109 -25.19 -21.23 16.95
C PHE A 109 -26.70 -21.28 17.23
N ASP A 110 -27.40 -21.85 16.23
CA ASP A 110 -28.77 -22.37 16.19
C ASP A 110 -29.96 -21.41 16.24
N ASN A 111 -30.21 -20.77 15.09
CA ASN A 111 -31.58 -20.52 14.62
C ASN A 111 -32.31 -21.82 14.18
N ASN A 112 -31.68 -23.01 14.30
CA ASN A 112 -32.20 -24.28 13.79
C ASN A 112 -32.77 -25.25 14.83
N ASN A 113 -32.76 -24.94 16.12
CA ASN A 113 -33.54 -25.71 17.10
C ASN A 113 -34.87 -25.02 17.38
N ASN A 114 -35.75 -25.09 16.37
CA ASN A 114 -37.17 -24.75 16.48
C ASN A 114 -37.97 -25.78 17.30
N ASN A 115 -37.35 -26.60 18.15
CA ASN A 115 -38.05 -27.61 18.92
C ASN A 115 -37.59 -27.67 20.39
N ASN A 116 -38.57 -27.34 21.25
CA ASN A 116 -38.86 -27.99 22.52
C ASN A 116 -37.98 -27.67 23.74
N SER A 117 -38.24 -26.53 24.37
CA SER A 117 -38.97 -26.47 25.66
C SER A 117 -39.05 -25.02 26.15
N ILE A 118 -40.26 -24.48 26.10
CA ILE A 118 -40.65 -23.20 26.71
C ILE A 118 -40.63 -23.42 28.23
N ILE A 119 -39.46 -23.32 28.84
CA ILE A 119 -39.35 -22.81 30.21
C ILE A 119 -39.26 -21.30 30.04
N ASP A 120 -40.09 -20.58 30.80
CA ASP A 120 -40.37 -19.13 30.81
C ASP A 120 -39.15 -18.21 31.09
N ASN A 121 -37.97 -18.55 30.56
CA ASN A 121 -36.71 -17.82 30.65
C ASN A 121 -36.81 -16.41 30.06
N GLU A 122 -37.80 -16.13 29.21
CA GLU A 122 -38.09 -14.80 28.67
C GLU A 122 -38.33 -13.76 29.80
N ASN A 123 -38.79 -14.22 30.95
CA ASN A 123 -39.13 -13.37 32.08
C ASN A 123 -37.99 -13.13 33.07
N ASP A 124 -37.00 -14.00 33.20
CA ASP A 124 -36.15 -14.00 34.40
C ASP A 124 -35.03 -12.96 34.38
N ILE A 125 -34.36 -12.73 33.25
CA ILE A 125 -33.42 -11.61 33.11
C ILE A 125 -34.15 -10.28 33.24
N ASN A 126 -35.33 -10.14 32.62
CA ASN A 126 -36.13 -8.93 32.71
C ASN A 126 -36.63 -8.68 34.15
N LYS A 127 -37.07 -9.72 34.87
CA LYS A 127 -37.39 -9.64 36.30
C LYS A 127 -36.19 -9.20 37.12
N PHE A 128 -35.02 -9.80 36.88
CA PHE A 128 -33.77 -9.44 37.55
C PHE A 128 -33.40 -7.96 37.35
N LEU A 129 -33.54 -7.44 36.12
CA LEU A 129 -33.29 -6.03 35.81
C LEU A 129 -34.28 -5.07 36.49
N ARG A 130 -35.52 -5.52 36.72
CA ARG A 130 -36.58 -4.73 37.39
C ARG A 130 -36.52 -4.77 38.92
N GLN A 131 -35.74 -5.68 39.51
CA GLN A 131 -35.64 -5.80 40.97
C GLN A 131 -34.95 -4.58 41.60
N ASP A 132 -35.53 -4.07 42.68
CA ASP A 132 -34.93 -3.00 43.47
C ASP A 132 -33.64 -3.45 44.15
N ASN A 133 -32.66 -2.54 44.22
CA ASN A 133 -31.32 -2.80 44.76
C ASN A 133 -30.61 -4.00 44.10
N CYS A 134 -30.96 -4.34 42.86
CA CYS A 134 -30.17 -5.24 42.03
C CYS A 134 -28.79 -4.61 41.78
N LEU A 135 -27.69 -5.34 42.00
CA LEU A 135 -26.30 -4.93 41.72
C LEU A 135 -25.96 -3.43 41.99
N PRO A 136 -26.15 -2.91 43.21
CA PRO A 136 -26.18 -1.46 43.47
C PRO A 136 -24.84 -0.73 43.26
N ARG A 137 -23.73 -1.46 43.15
CA ARG A 137 -22.38 -0.91 42.95
C ARG A 137 -21.86 -1.08 41.53
N LEU A 138 -22.69 -1.58 40.62
CA LEU A 138 -22.27 -1.93 39.26
C LEU A 138 -21.83 -0.68 38.48
N LYS A 139 -20.64 -0.77 37.91
CA LYS A 139 -20.04 0.25 37.02
C LYS A 139 -19.97 -0.23 35.58
N HIS A 140 -19.80 -1.53 35.37
CA HIS A 140 -19.70 -2.14 34.05
C HIS A 140 -20.65 -3.32 33.95
N PHE A 141 -21.50 -3.29 32.93
CA PHE A 141 -22.42 -4.39 32.67
C PHE A 141 -22.42 -4.73 31.19
N ASP A 142 -22.06 -5.96 30.85
CA ASP A 142 -22.14 -6.45 29.47
C ASP A 142 -23.20 -7.55 29.36
N ILE A 143 -24.23 -7.26 28.57
CA ILE A 143 -25.35 -8.15 28.26
C ILE A 143 -25.48 -8.36 26.74
N SER A 144 -24.40 -8.11 25.99
CA SER A 144 -24.38 -8.24 24.54
C SER A 144 -24.72 -9.67 24.09
N GLY A 145 -25.45 -9.81 22.99
CA GLY A 145 -25.92 -11.07 22.43
C GLY A 145 -27.16 -11.66 23.13
N GLN A 146 -27.67 -11.01 24.16
CA GLN A 146 -28.90 -11.42 24.83
C GLN A 146 -30.13 -10.97 24.03
N LYS A 147 -30.80 -11.92 23.39
CA LYS A 147 -31.94 -11.69 22.49
C LYS A 147 -33.25 -11.30 23.19
N ILE A 148 -33.34 -11.34 24.51
CA ILE A 148 -34.64 -11.30 25.23
C ILE A 148 -34.78 -10.07 26.16
N ILE A 149 -33.87 -9.11 26.10
CA ILE A 149 -33.86 -7.98 27.03
C ILE A 149 -34.83 -6.89 26.55
N SER A 150 -35.87 -6.60 27.35
CA SER A 150 -36.87 -5.57 27.03
C SER A 150 -36.37 -4.14 27.34
N SER A 151 -36.75 -3.17 26.50
CA SER A 151 -36.42 -1.75 26.69
C SER A 151 -36.97 -1.15 27.98
N ILE A 152 -38.15 -1.58 28.40
CA ILE A 152 -38.79 -1.15 29.66
C ILE A 152 -37.95 -1.59 30.86
N SER A 153 -37.54 -2.86 30.91
CA SER A 153 -36.77 -3.41 32.03
C SER A 153 -35.37 -2.78 32.09
N LEU A 154 -34.74 -2.59 30.93
CA LEU A 154 -33.44 -1.91 30.85
C LEU A 154 -33.53 -0.45 31.30
N ARG A 155 -34.56 0.29 30.90
CA ARG A 155 -34.76 1.69 31.32
C ARG A 155 -34.93 1.79 32.83
N GLN A 156 -35.74 0.90 33.43
CA GLN A 156 -35.91 0.84 34.89
C GLN A 156 -34.59 0.52 35.60
N PHE A 157 -33.81 -0.44 35.08
CA PHE A 157 -32.49 -0.76 35.60
C PHE A 157 -31.58 0.49 35.57
N LEU A 158 -31.51 1.20 34.44
CA LEU A 158 -30.63 2.36 34.27
C LEU A 158 -30.99 3.53 35.18
N LEU A 159 -32.29 3.77 35.43
CA LEU A 159 -32.76 4.78 36.39
C LEU A 159 -32.22 4.51 37.82
N ASN A 160 -32.11 3.24 38.19
CA ASN A 160 -31.58 2.81 39.48
C ASN A 160 -30.03 2.79 39.53
N HIS A 161 -29.34 2.86 38.38
CA HIS A 161 -27.88 2.73 38.26
C HIS A 161 -27.20 3.99 37.71
N LYS A 162 -27.20 5.06 38.51
CA LYS A 162 -26.63 6.37 38.12
C LYS A 162 -25.11 6.35 37.91
N ASN A 163 -24.39 5.45 38.58
CA ASN A 163 -22.93 5.33 38.52
C ASN A 163 -22.41 4.37 37.43
N LEU A 164 -23.30 3.79 36.62
CA LEU A 164 -22.91 2.90 35.53
C LEU A 164 -22.09 3.68 34.48
N GLN A 165 -20.91 3.17 34.14
CA GLN A 165 -19.95 3.77 33.21
C GLN A 165 -20.01 3.12 31.83
N PHE A 166 -20.28 1.81 31.78
CA PHE A 166 -20.34 1.03 30.56
C PHE A 166 -21.56 0.12 30.55
N LEU A 167 -22.21 0.03 29.39
CA LEU A 167 -23.30 -0.90 29.11
C LEU A 167 -23.10 -1.54 27.74
N GLY A 168 -22.91 -2.87 27.72
CA GLY A 168 -22.82 -3.66 26.50
C GLY A 168 -24.19 -4.15 26.04
N LEU A 169 -24.66 -3.68 24.88
CA LEU A 169 -25.95 -4.05 24.25
C LEU A 169 -25.76 -4.52 22.80
N PHE A 170 -24.55 -4.91 22.41
CA PHE A 170 -24.30 -5.32 21.03
C PHE A 170 -25.02 -6.65 20.74
N LEU A 171 -25.61 -6.82 19.55
CA LEU A 171 -26.44 -7.98 19.17
C LEU A 171 -27.64 -8.30 20.10
N THR A 172 -28.21 -7.32 20.81
CA THR A 172 -29.51 -7.50 21.50
C THR A 172 -30.69 -7.30 20.53
N ASN A 173 -31.81 -8.01 20.71
CA ASN A 173 -32.96 -7.92 19.77
C ASN A 173 -33.75 -6.61 19.84
N GLU A 174 -33.82 -5.97 21.01
CA GLU A 174 -34.63 -4.77 21.18
C GLU A 174 -34.00 -3.54 20.52
N LYS A 175 -34.86 -2.69 19.95
CA LYS A 175 -34.44 -1.51 19.19
C LYS A 175 -34.23 -0.31 20.11
N TYR A 176 -33.04 -0.18 20.69
CA TYR A 176 -32.69 0.94 21.58
C TYR A 176 -32.22 2.20 20.83
N SER A 177 -31.95 2.07 19.53
CA SER A 177 -31.30 3.09 18.69
C SER A 177 -31.80 4.52 18.95
N PRO A 178 -33.10 4.86 18.81
CA PRO A 178 -33.53 6.26 18.92
C PRO A 178 -33.29 6.87 20.32
N SER A 179 -33.45 6.06 21.38
CA SER A 179 -33.32 6.53 22.76
C SER A 179 -31.86 6.70 23.20
N ILE A 180 -30.94 5.86 22.67
CA ILE A 180 -29.50 5.96 22.99
C ILE A 180 -28.89 7.23 22.38
N PHE A 181 -29.40 7.68 21.23
CA PHE A 181 -28.91 8.91 20.57
C PHE A 181 -29.56 10.20 21.09
N ASP A 182 -30.62 10.11 21.90
CA ASP A 182 -31.26 11.28 22.48
C ASP A 182 -30.44 11.80 23.67
N ILE A 183 -29.70 12.89 23.44
CA ILE A 183 -28.88 13.55 24.46
C ILE A 183 -29.72 14.04 25.66
N ASN A 184 -31.03 14.26 25.46
CA ASN A 184 -31.93 14.70 26.52
C ASN A 184 -32.48 13.54 27.37
N ASP A 185 -32.28 12.29 26.94
CA ASP A 185 -32.72 11.14 27.74
C ASP A 185 -31.75 10.92 28.92
N LEU A 186 -32.20 11.32 30.11
CA LEU A 186 -31.47 11.12 31.37
C LEU A 186 -31.07 9.65 31.62
N CYS A 187 -31.80 8.69 31.05
CA CYS A 187 -31.47 7.27 31.16
C CYS A 187 -30.23 6.94 30.32
N TYR A 188 -30.15 7.49 29.11
CA TYR A 188 -29.08 7.27 28.15
C TYR A 188 -28.16 8.49 28.09
N SER A 189 -27.47 8.75 29.21
CA SER A 189 -26.62 9.94 29.33
C SER A 189 -25.43 9.92 28.37
N LYS A 190 -25.03 11.11 27.91
CA LYS A 190 -23.87 11.34 27.01
C LYS A 190 -22.53 10.80 27.54
N TYR A 191 -22.39 10.60 28.85
CA TYR A 191 -21.12 10.18 29.46
C TYR A 191 -20.95 8.66 29.56
N ARG A 192 -21.96 7.87 29.17
CA ARG A 192 -21.88 6.40 29.21
C ARG A 192 -21.38 5.86 27.88
N HIS A 193 -20.52 4.84 27.97
CA HIS A 193 -20.05 4.10 26.80
C HIS A 193 -21.04 2.98 26.50
N TYR A 194 -21.55 2.96 25.28
CA TYR A 194 -22.48 1.95 24.80
C TYR A 194 -21.87 1.19 23.63
N THR A 195 -22.16 -0.10 23.59
CA THR A 195 -22.07 -0.89 22.36
C THR A 195 -23.48 -1.33 22.01
N TYR A 196 -23.89 -1.22 20.75
CA TYR A 196 -25.26 -1.52 20.36
C TYR A 196 -25.31 -2.00 18.90
N ASP A 197 -26.28 -2.86 18.60
CA ASP A 197 -26.42 -3.46 17.28
C ASP A 197 -27.04 -2.51 16.26
N LEU A 198 -26.31 -2.18 15.21
CA LEU A 198 -26.77 -1.25 14.18
C LEU A 198 -27.62 -1.95 13.10
N GLN A 199 -28.59 -2.77 13.50
CA GLN A 199 -29.41 -3.57 12.57
C GLN A 199 -30.10 -2.72 11.49
N HIS A 200 -30.53 -1.51 11.84
CA HIS A 200 -31.18 -0.57 10.91
C HIS A 200 -30.30 -0.12 9.74
N ILE A 201 -28.98 -0.22 9.87
CA ILE A 201 -28.02 0.13 8.81
C ILE A 201 -28.18 -0.79 7.59
N GLN A 202 -28.72 -2.00 7.75
CA GLN A 202 -28.84 -2.96 6.64
C GLN A 202 -29.87 -2.55 5.57
N THR A 203 -30.77 -1.62 5.88
CA THR A 203 -31.94 -1.31 5.03
C THR A 203 -31.96 0.10 4.46
N ILE A 204 -31.04 0.98 4.86
CA ILE A 204 -31.11 2.43 4.57
C ILE A 204 -29.83 2.89 3.87
N LEU A 205 -29.97 3.80 2.91
CA LEU A 205 -28.84 4.53 2.32
C LEU A 205 -28.26 5.48 3.39
N LEU A 206 -27.09 5.16 3.92
CA LEU A 206 -26.45 5.93 4.99
C LEU A 206 -26.01 7.30 4.48
N THR A 207 -26.23 8.33 5.30
CA THR A 207 -25.74 9.69 5.07
C THR A 207 -24.42 9.94 5.81
N GLU A 208 -23.70 11.01 5.47
CA GLU A 208 -22.50 11.42 6.21
C GLU A 208 -22.80 11.73 7.69
N ASN A 209 -24.01 12.23 7.98
CA ASN A 209 -24.44 12.53 9.35
C ASN A 209 -24.64 11.26 10.18
N ASP A 210 -25.11 10.17 9.57
CA ASP A 210 -25.23 8.87 10.23
C ASP A 210 -23.86 8.33 10.64
N LEU A 211 -22.85 8.51 9.80
CA LEU A 211 -21.48 8.09 10.10
C LEU A 211 -20.93 8.78 11.35
N ILE A 212 -21.04 10.11 11.42
CA ILE A 212 -20.57 10.90 12.55
C ILE A 212 -21.27 10.44 13.85
N LEU A 213 -22.53 10.03 13.75
CA LEU A 213 -23.30 9.54 14.88
C LEU A 213 -22.84 8.16 15.35
N TYR A 214 -22.61 7.21 14.44
CA TYR A 214 -22.32 5.82 14.78
C TYR A 214 -20.83 5.52 15.01
N GLU A 215 -19.92 6.30 14.45
CA GLU A 215 -18.47 6.08 14.51
C GLU A 215 -17.94 5.88 15.94
N PRO A 216 -18.25 6.73 16.94
CA PRO A 216 -17.73 6.55 18.30
C PRO A 216 -18.15 5.21 18.94
N TYR A 217 -19.37 4.75 18.64
CA TYR A 217 -19.91 3.50 19.19
C TYR A 217 -19.26 2.28 18.57
N LEU A 218 -18.93 2.33 17.27
CA LEU A 218 -18.22 1.25 16.58
C LEU A 218 -16.76 1.17 17.03
N ILE A 219 -16.11 2.31 17.27
CA ILE A 219 -14.76 2.37 17.83
C ILE A 219 -14.74 1.82 19.25
N GLU A 220 -15.69 2.21 20.11
CA GLU A 220 -15.84 1.64 21.45
C GLU A 220 -16.10 0.12 21.37
N SER A 221 -16.98 -0.31 20.46
CA SER A 221 -17.30 -1.73 20.27
C SER A 221 -16.08 -2.55 19.83
N LEU A 222 -15.31 -2.07 18.84
CA LEU A 222 -14.06 -2.72 18.42
C LEU A 222 -13.05 -2.77 19.57
N THR A 223 -12.92 -1.68 20.32
CA THR A 223 -11.94 -1.59 21.43
C THR A 223 -12.27 -2.61 22.52
N ARG A 224 -13.55 -2.75 22.88
CA ARG A 224 -14.01 -3.65 23.94
C ARG A 224 -14.05 -5.10 23.51
N TYR A 225 -14.51 -5.37 22.30
CA TYR A 225 -14.76 -6.73 21.82
C TYR A 225 -13.66 -7.30 20.95
N ARG A 226 -12.47 -6.68 20.93
CA ARG A 226 -11.36 -7.06 20.06
C ARG A 226 -10.97 -8.55 20.10
N ASP A 227 -11.17 -9.23 21.22
CA ASP A 227 -10.82 -10.64 21.40
C ASP A 227 -11.98 -11.60 21.03
N ARG A 228 -13.18 -11.07 20.74
CA ARG A 228 -14.44 -11.81 20.53
C ARG A 228 -14.81 -11.86 19.05
N SER A 229 -14.33 -12.89 18.35
CA SER A 229 -14.43 -12.97 16.88
C SER A 229 -15.85 -12.82 16.33
N GLY A 230 -16.87 -13.35 17.03
CA GLY A 230 -18.28 -13.24 16.63
C GLY A 230 -18.79 -11.80 16.63
N PHE A 231 -18.45 -11.01 17.66
CA PHE A 231 -18.77 -9.59 17.69
C PHE A 231 -17.92 -8.80 16.69
N VAL A 232 -16.61 -9.04 16.66
CA VAL A 232 -15.67 -8.36 15.75
C VAL A 232 -16.12 -8.44 14.29
N GLN A 233 -16.49 -9.63 13.81
CA GLN A 233 -16.95 -9.80 12.42
C GLN A 233 -18.14 -8.89 12.12
N LYS A 234 -19.12 -8.82 13.02
CA LYS A 234 -20.33 -8.00 12.85
C LYS A 234 -20.03 -6.50 12.95
N ILE A 235 -19.14 -6.10 13.85
CA ILE A 235 -18.73 -4.69 13.99
C ILE A 235 -18.01 -4.23 12.71
N LEU A 236 -17.07 -5.04 12.21
CA LEU A 236 -16.37 -4.77 10.94
C LEU A 236 -17.34 -4.71 9.75
N TYR A 237 -18.38 -5.53 9.74
CA TYR A 237 -19.44 -5.43 8.73
C TYR A 237 -20.10 -4.04 8.75
N TYR A 238 -20.43 -3.49 9.92
CA TYR A 238 -20.99 -2.13 10.01
C TYR A 238 -19.99 -1.05 9.58
N ILE A 239 -18.74 -1.17 10.01
CA ILE A 239 -17.66 -0.27 9.60
C ILE A 239 -17.50 -0.28 8.07
N PHE A 240 -17.61 -1.44 7.43
CA PHE A 240 -17.49 -1.55 5.98
C PHE A 240 -18.53 -0.71 5.24
N PHE A 241 -19.81 -0.68 5.66
CA PHE A 241 -20.83 0.16 5.00
C PHE A 241 -20.56 1.64 5.21
N LEU A 242 -20.16 1.99 6.42
CA LEU A 242 -19.92 3.36 6.86
C LEU A 242 -18.65 3.97 6.25
N THR A 243 -17.66 3.15 5.91
CA THR A 243 -16.40 3.60 5.32
C THR A 243 -16.45 3.81 3.80
N ARG A 244 -17.59 3.56 3.14
CA ARG A 244 -17.72 3.75 1.68
C ARG A 244 -17.73 5.21 1.23
N SER A 245 -18.17 6.14 2.09
CA SER A 245 -18.33 7.58 1.82
C SER A 245 -17.45 8.44 2.75
N PHE A 246 -16.25 7.94 3.06
CA PHE A 246 -15.52 8.32 4.27
C PHE A 246 -14.63 9.57 4.15
N HIS A 247 -14.77 10.51 5.11
CA HIS A 247 -13.88 11.66 5.32
C HIS A 247 -13.64 11.97 6.82
N SER A 248 -13.53 10.95 7.70
CA SER A 248 -13.44 11.16 9.16
C SER A 248 -12.06 11.62 9.65
N LYS A 249 -12.07 12.38 10.76
CA LYS A 249 -10.88 12.76 11.55
C LYS A 249 -10.25 11.58 12.32
N GLN A 250 -10.98 10.49 12.57
CA GLN A 250 -10.51 9.34 13.35
C GLN A 250 -9.99 8.18 12.48
N GLN A 251 -9.78 8.41 11.18
CA GLN A 251 -9.29 7.41 10.23
C GLN A 251 -8.08 6.60 10.74
N ASN A 252 -7.05 7.28 11.24
CA ASN A 252 -5.83 6.63 11.69
C ASN A 252 -6.08 5.71 12.90
N LEU A 253 -6.92 6.14 13.84
CA LEU A 253 -7.33 5.32 14.99
C LEU A 253 -8.08 4.06 14.53
N LEU A 254 -9.01 4.23 13.58
CA LEU A 254 -9.78 3.11 13.05
C LEU A 254 -8.88 2.11 12.30
N ILE A 255 -7.93 2.60 11.49
CA ILE A 255 -6.92 1.77 10.85
C ILE A 255 -6.11 1.01 11.89
N GLU A 256 -5.57 1.68 12.92
CA GLU A 256 -4.79 1.05 14.00
C GLU A 256 -5.58 -0.06 14.71
N LEU A 257 -6.85 0.20 15.03
CA LEU A 257 -7.74 -0.80 15.63
C LEU A 257 -7.93 -1.99 14.70
N ILE A 258 -8.23 -1.77 13.42
CA ILE A 258 -8.45 -2.86 12.46
C ILE A 258 -7.18 -3.68 12.25
N LEU A 259 -6.00 -3.04 12.16
CA LEU A 259 -4.72 -3.74 12.05
C LEU A 259 -4.43 -4.59 13.31
N HIS A 260 -4.76 -4.08 14.50
CA HIS A 260 -4.66 -4.86 15.72
C HIS A 260 -5.62 -6.06 15.70
N ILE A 261 -6.87 -5.88 15.26
CA ILE A 261 -7.82 -6.98 15.06
C ILE A 261 -7.29 -8.03 14.10
N MET A 262 -6.70 -7.61 12.97
CA MET A 262 -6.08 -8.53 12.02
C MET A 262 -4.94 -9.33 12.66
N SER A 263 -4.19 -8.74 13.58
CA SER A 263 -3.11 -9.43 14.30
C SER A 263 -3.62 -10.47 15.31
N ILE A 264 -4.70 -10.18 16.04
CA ILE A 264 -5.30 -11.10 17.02
C ILE A 264 -5.98 -12.28 16.31
N HIS A 265 -6.70 -12.00 15.23
CA HIS A 265 -7.53 -12.98 14.52
C HIS A 265 -6.89 -13.41 13.19
N SER A 266 -5.57 -13.64 13.19
CA SER A 266 -4.81 -13.92 11.96
C SER A 266 -5.32 -15.14 11.18
N ASN A 267 -5.85 -16.14 11.89
CA ASN A 267 -6.27 -17.42 11.33
C ASN A 267 -7.78 -17.52 11.08
N LEU A 268 -8.56 -16.46 11.35
CA LEU A 268 -10.01 -16.46 11.17
C LEU A 268 -10.41 -15.76 9.87
N GLN A 269 -10.74 -16.57 8.86
CA GLN A 269 -11.13 -16.09 7.52
C GLN A 269 -12.20 -15.00 7.56
N ASN A 270 -13.26 -15.19 8.35
CA ASN A 270 -14.40 -14.26 8.40
C ASN A 270 -14.00 -12.87 8.90
N VAL A 271 -13.09 -12.81 9.87
CA VAL A 271 -12.58 -11.54 10.41
C VAL A 271 -11.66 -10.89 9.38
N GLN A 272 -10.73 -11.65 8.80
CA GLN A 272 -9.77 -11.14 7.82
C GLN A 272 -10.45 -10.62 6.54
N MET A 273 -11.49 -11.29 6.07
CA MET A 273 -12.30 -10.83 4.93
C MET A 273 -12.94 -9.46 5.20
N ALA A 274 -13.54 -9.29 6.39
CA ALA A 274 -14.18 -8.03 6.78
C ALA A 274 -13.14 -6.92 7.04
N SER A 275 -12.03 -7.25 7.72
CA SER A 275 -10.94 -6.31 7.99
C SER A 275 -10.29 -5.80 6.71
N THR A 276 -9.94 -6.67 5.77
CA THR A 276 -9.32 -6.27 4.49
C THR A 276 -10.25 -5.40 3.64
N ALA A 277 -11.56 -5.67 3.68
CA ALA A 277 -12.56 -4.81 3.02
C ALA A 277 -12.62 -3.40 3.63
N CYS A 278 -12.55 -3.31 4.97
CA CYS A 278 -12.52 -2.02 5.67
C CYS A 278 -11.23 -1.26 5.40
N ILE A 279 -10.07 -1.93 5.45
CA ILE A 279 -8.77 -1.32 5.12
C ILE A 279 -8.80 -0.77 3.70
N TYR A 280 -9.26 -1.56 2.71
CA TYR A 280 -9.39 -1.09 1.34
C TYR A 280 -10.19 0.21 1.25
N ASN A 281 -11.38 0.26 1.84
CA ASN A 281 -12.22 1.47 1.84
C ASN A 281 -11.51 2.67 2.48
N LEU A 282 -10.81 2.44 3.60
CA LEU A 282 -10.07 3.47 4.34
C LEU A 282 -8.78 3.91 3.65
N THR A 283 -8.35 3.22 2.60
CA THR A 283 -7.10 3.53 1.85
C THR A 283 -7.36 3.90 0.40
N ARG A 284 -8.60 4.20 -0.01
CA ARG A 284 -8.90 4.66 -1.38
C ARG A 284 -8.41 6.10 -1.60
N THR A 285 -7.88 6.39 -2.79
CA THR A 285 -7.54 7.77 -3.19
C THR A 285 -8.80 8.66 -3.25
N PRO A 286 -8.75 9.94 -2.79
CA PRO A 286 -7.59 10.67 -2.26
C PRO A 286 -7.31 10.45 -0.76
N ILE A 287 -8.12 9.66 -0.06
CA ILE A 287 -8.04 9.46 1.40
C ILE A 287 -6.66 8.90 1.83
N THR A 288 -5.99 8.13 0.96
CA THR A 288 -4.64 7.61 1.20
C THR A 288 -3.61 8.71 1.50
N GLU A 289 -3.79 9.94 1.00
CA GLU A 289 -2.86 11.07 1.18
C GLU A 289 -2.81 11.60 2.63
N HIS A 290 -3.83 11.32 3.43
CA HIS A 290 -3.91 11.76 4.83
C HIS A 290 -3.46 10.69 5.84
N ILE A 291 -3.12 9.49 5.36
CA ILE A 291 -2.67 8.38 6.21
C ILE A 291 -1.21 8.61 6.62
N HIS A 292 -0.93 8.38 7.91
CA HIS A 292 0.42 8.48 8.44
C HIS A 292 1.32 7.36 7.90
N ILE A 293 2.59 7.66 7.57
CA ILE A 293 3.51 6.72 6.91
C ILE A 293 3.72 5.41 7.69
N LYS A 294 3.78 5.50 9.04
CA LYS A 294 3.83 4.33 9.93
C LYS A 294 2.66 3.37 9.69
N ASN A 295 1.46 3.91 9.44
CA ASN A 295 0.26 3.11 9.24
C ASN A 295 0.27 2.48 7.85
N LEU A 296 0.88 3.13 6.84
CA LEU A 296 1.06 2.55 5.50
C LEU A 296 1.91 1.27 5.54
N SER A 297 3.07 1.30 6.22
CA SER A 297 3.91 0.11 6.37
C SER A 297 3.18 -1.03 7.09
N GLN A 298 2.42 -0.71 8.14
CA GLN A 298 1.62 -1.71 8.86
C GLN A 298 0.47 -2.27 8.01
N ILE A 299 -0.17 -1.43 7.18
CA ILE A 299 -1.17 -1.87 6.19
C ILE A 299 -0.55 -2.88 5.23
N VAL A 300 0.59 -2.54 4.61
CA VAL A 300 1.27 -3.46 3.67
C VAL A 300 1.54 -4.81 4.32
N GLN A 301 2.12 -4.80 5.53
CA GLN A 301 2.44 -6.04 6.23
C GLN A 301 1.19 -6.86 6.58
N ALA A 302 0.13 -6.22 7.09
CA ALA A 302 -1.12 -6.90 7.44
C ALA A 302 -1.82 -7.48 6.19
N THR A 303 -1.84 -6.72 5.09
CA THR A 303 -2.41 -7.15 3.82
C THR A 303 -1.64 -8.33 3.23
N MET A 304 -0.29 -8.29 3.23
CA MET A 304 0.54 -9.41 2.78
C MET A 304 0.33 -10.66 3.64
N ASN A 305 0.24 -10.52 4.96
CA ASN A 305 -0.04 -11.63 5.86
C ASN A 305 -1.41 -12.26 5.59
N ALA A 306 -2.44 -11.45 5.37
CA ALA A 306 -3.77 -11.93 5.03
C ALA A 306 -3.77 -12.67 3.68
N MET A 307 -3.09 -12.12 2.66
CA MET A 307 -2.94 -12.77 1.35
C MET A 307 -2.26 -14.14 1.46
N ALA A 308 -1.18 -14.24 2.25
CA ALA A 308 -0.42 -15.46 2.46
C ALA A 308 -1.20 -16.52 3.26
N THR A 309 -2.01 -16.09 4.24
CA THR A 309 -2.78 -17.00 5.11
C THR A 309 -4.03 -17.55 4.40
N PHE A 310 -4.65 -16.77 3.51
CA PHE A 310 -5.89 -17.13 2.82
C PHE A 310 -5.76 -17.07 1.28
N PRO A 311 -4.84 -17.85 0.67
CA PRO A 311 -4.56 -17.78 -0.77
C PRO A 311 -5.77 -18.12 -1.64
N ASN A 312 -6.67 -18.98 -1.14
CA ASN A 312 -7.84 -19.45 -1.88
C ASN A 312 -9.08 -18.55 -1.75
N GLN A 313 -8.99 -17.44 -0.99
CA GLN A 313 -10.12 -16.56 -0.72
C GLN A 313 -10.16 -15.38 -1.71
N GLN A 314 -10.80 -15.59 -2.87
CA GLN A 314 -10.80 -14.63 -4.00
C GLN A 314 -11.16 -13.20 -3.60
N GLN A 315 -12.23 -13.00 -2.83
CA GLN A 315 -12.67 -11.66 -2.44
C GLN A 315 -11.67 -10.96 -1.50
N LEU A 316 -10.99 -11.72 -0.63
CA LEU A 316 -9.94 -11.20 0.25
C LEU A 316 -8.75 -10.77 -0.60
N GLN A 317 -8.33 -11.60 -1.55
CA GLN A 317 -7.24 -11.27 -2.46
C GLN A 317 -7.52 -10.01 -3.27
N LYS A 318 -8.75 -9.87 -3.81
CA LYS A 318 -9.20 -8.67 -4.51
C LYS A 318 -9.08 -7.41 -3.63
N ASN A 319 -9.59 -7.45 -2.40
CA ASN A 319 -9.49 -6.31 -1.47
C ASN A 319 -8.02 -5.95 -1.20
N CYS A 320 -7.17 -6.96 -1.01
CA CYS A 320 -5.74 -6.78 -0.75
C CYS A 320 -5.01 -6.15 -1.94
N LEU A 321 -5.23 -6.66 -3.15
CA LEU A 321 -4.61 -6.13 -4.37
C LEU A 321 -5.05 -4.70 -4.66
N LEU A 322 -6.34 -4.39 -4.49
CA LEU A 322 -6.84 -3.01 -4.67
C LEU A 322 -6.27 -2.04 -3.62
N THR A 323 -6.06 -2.51 -2.39
CA THR A 323 -5.37 -1.74 -1.34
C THR A 323 -3.93 -1.45 -1.77
N LEU A 324 -3.20 -2.48 -2.21
CA LEU A 324 -1.78 -2.39 -2.56
C LEU A 324 -1.54 -1.66 -3.89
N CYS A 325 -2.54 -1.56 -4.77
CA CYS A 325 -2.41 -0.87 -6.06
C CYS A 325 -2.35 0.67 -5.93
N SER A 326 -2.34 1.22 -4.72
CA SER A 326 -2.11 2.65 -4.49
C SER A 326 -0.63 3.00 -4.66
N ASP A 327 -0.33 3.95 -5.56
CA ASP A 327 1.05 4.41 -5.82
C ASP A 327 1.79 4.77 -4.52
N ARG A 328 1.14 5.52 -3.63
CA ARG A 328 1.75 5.92 -2.34
C ARG A 328 2.20 4.71 -1.52
N ILE A 329 1.43 3.63 -1.53
CA ILE A 329 1.70 2.43 -0.72
C ILE A 329 2.89 1.65 -1.28
N LEU A 330 3.00 1.52 -2.61
CA LEU A 330 4.08 0.76 -3.26
C LEU A 330 5.42 1.49 -3.23
N HIS A 331 5.41 2.81 -3.02
CA HIS A 331 6.64 3.59 -2.88
C HIS A 331 7.32 3.44 -1.51
N GLU A 332 6.65 2.86 -0.51
CA GLU A 332 7.21 2.64 0.82
C GLU A 332 8.47 1.75 0.79
N PRO A 333 9.57 2.14 1.47
CA PRO A 333 10.84 1.40 1.38
C PRO A 333 10.92 0.17 2.30
N TYR A 334 9.95 -0.03 3.19
CA TYR A 334 10.05 -0.98 4.31
C TYR A 334 9.11 -2.19 4.18
N PHE A 335 9.23 -2.97 3.10
CA PHE A 335 8.63 -4.30 3.00
C PHE A 335 9.38 -5.20 2.01
N ASN A 336 9.11 -6.50 2.06
CA ASN A 336 9.75 -7.47 1.17
C ASN A 336 9.07 -7.46 -0.21
N PHE A 337 9.66 -6.72 -1.16
CA PHE A 337 9.17 -6.60 -2.54
C PHE A 337 9.02 -7.96 -3.24
N TYR A 338 9.95 -8.88 -3.03
CA TYR A 338 9.93 -10.19 -3.67
C TYR A 338 8.81 -11.10 -3.14
N LEU A 339 8.58 -11.08 -1.82
CA LEU A 339 7.46 -11.81 -1.22
C LEU A 339 6.12 -11.28 -1.75
N LEU A 340 5.95 -9.96 -1.84
CA LEU A 340 4.75 -9.37 -2.42
C LEU A 340 4.59 -9.78 -3.88
N ALA A 341 5.65 -9.67 -4.70
CA ALA A 341 5.62 -10.09 -6.10
C ALA A 341 5.22 -11.57 -6.25
N THR A 342 5.71 -12.44 -5.37
CA THR A 342 5.35 -13.87 -5.37
C THR A 342 3.87 -14.09 -5.04
N LEU A 343 3.33 -13.38 -4.04
CA LEU A 343 1.90 -13.45 -3.68
C LEU A 343 1.00 -12.94 -4.80
N VAL A 344 1.40 -11.85 -5.46
CA VAL A 344 0.65 -11.28 -6.60
C VAL A 344 0.69 -12.23 -7.80
N MET A 345 1.85 -12.80 -8.11
CA MET A 345 1.99 -13.77 -9.20
C MET A 345 1.16 -15.04 -8.93
N HIS A 346 1.10 -15.51 -7.68
CA HIS A 346 0.22 -16.62 -7.28
C HIS A 346 -1.25 -16.31 -7.56
N ASN A 347 -1.69 -15.08 -7.30
CA ASN A 347 -3.04 -14.63 -7.65
C ASN A 347 -3.28 -14.64 -9.17
N LEU A 348 -2.32 -14.15 -9.96
CA LEU A 348 -2.43 -14.17 -11.42
C LEU A 348 -2.52 -15.59 -11.98
N LEU A 349 -1.83 -16.56 -11.37
CA LEU A 349 -1.90 -17.97 -11.77
C LEU A 349 -3.28 -18.60 -11.50
N ASN A 350 -3.89 -18.27 -10.36
CA ASN A 350 -5.08 -18.98 -9.87
C ASN A 350 -6.41 -18.32 -10.24
N TYR A 351 -6.41 -17.05 -10.61
CA TYR A 351 -7.64 -16.29 -10.87
C TYR A 351 -7.69 -15.70 -12.28
N THR A 352 -8.90 -15.63 -12.85
CA THR A 352 -9.19 -15.05 -14.16
C THR A 352 -10.04 -13.76 -14.08
N ASP A 353 -10.42 -13.35 -12.87
CA ASP A 353 -11.19 -12.14 -12.61
C ASP A 353 -10.35 -10.89 -12.93
N LEU A 354 -10.89 -9.98 -13.74
CA LEU A 354 -10.24 -8.71 -14.06
C LEU A 354 -9.93 -7.88 -12.82
N ALA A 355 -10.78 -7.93 -11.81
CA ALA A 355 -10.56 -7.20 -10.57
C ALA A 355 -9.35 -7.69 -9.77
N ILE A 356 -8.78 -8.85 -10.14
CA ILE A 356 -7.50 -9.37 -9.62
C ILE A 356 -6.39 -9.15 -10.64
N ILE A 357 -6.64 -9.45 -11.92
CA ILE A 357 -5.64 -9.34 -12.98
C ILE A 357 -5.13 -7.90 -13.10
N GLN A 358 -6.02 -6.91 -13.19
CA GLN A 358 -5.66 -5.51 -13.41
C GLN A 358 -4.72 -4.94 -12.33
N PRO A 359 -5.09 -4.94 -11.03
CA PRO A 359 -4.17 -4.48 -10.00
C PRO A 359 -2.95 -5.39 -9.89
N GLY A 360 -3.08 -6.70 -10.13
CA GLY A 360 -1.96 -7.63 -10.04
C GLY A 360 -0.84 -7.36 -11.05
N VAL A 361 -1.18 -7.15 -12.33
CA VAL A 361 -0.17 -6.85 -13.36
C VAL A 361 0.42 -5.44 -13.18
N ALA A 362 -0.39 -4.47 -12.73
CA ALA A 362 0.09 -3.13 -12.40
C ALA A 362 1.13 -3.18 -11.27
N ILE A 363 0.80 -3.84 -10.15
CA ILE A 363 1.71 -4.02 -9.01
C ILE A 363 3.01 -4.72 -9.46
N LEU A 364 2.92 -5.83 -10.18
CA LEU A 364 4.13 -6.56 -10.63
C LEU A 364 4.99 -5.74 -11.59
N SER A 365 4.38 -4.99 -12.51
CA SER A 365 5.11 -4.14 -13.45
C SER A 365 5.95 -3.08 -12.73
N LEU A 366 5.44 -2.56 -11.61
CA LEU A 366 6.18 -1.61 -10.77
C LEU A 366 7.25 -2.33 -9.94
N LEU A 367 6.89 -3.42 -9.25
CA LEU A 367 7.78 -4.13 -8.33
C LEU A 367 9.01 -4.71 -9.02
N THR A 368 8.88 -5.24 -10.24
CA THR A 368 9.99 -5.84 -10.99
C THR A 368 11.15 -4.89 -11.26
N THR A 369 10.90 -3.58 -11.30
CA THR A 369 11.97 -2.57 -11.40
C THR A 369 12.84 -2.47 -10.14
N ARG A 370 12.36 -2.99 -9.01
CA ARG A 370 13.03 -2.97 -7.70
C ARG A 370 13.59 -4.34 -7.29
N LEU A 371 13.34 -5.39 -8.07
CA LEU A 371 13.84 -6.73 -7.78
C LEU A 371 15.26 -6.91 -8.31
N THR A 372 16.01 -7.78 -7.62
CA THR A 372 17.31 -8.26 -8.09
C THR A 372 17.16 -9.18 -9.31
N ILE A 373 18.24 -9.40 -10.06
CA ILE A 373 18.24 -10.30 -11.21
C ILE A 373 17.82 -11.73 -10.78
N ASP A 374 18.32 -12.23 -9.66
CA ASP A 374 17.98 -13.56 -9.13
C ASP A 374 16.49 -13.70 -8.78
N GLU A 375 15.90 -12.66 -8.20
CA GLU A 375 14.47 -12.61 -7.88
C GLU A 375 13.62 -12.55 -9.15
N CYS A 376 14.03 -11.74 -10.14
CA CYS A 376 13.41 -11.73 -11.47
C CYS A 376 13.52 -13.09 -12.16
N THR A 377 14.64 -13.80 -12.04
CA THR A 377 14.82 -15.16 -12.60
C THR A 377 13.81 -16.15 -12.00
N LYS A 378 13.62 -16.12 -10.68
CA LYS A 378 12.63 -16.97 -10.01
C LYS A 378 11.20 -16.60 -10.40
N LEU A 379 10.90 -15.30 -10.50
CA LEU A 379 9.58 -14.81 -10.88
C LEU A 379 9.27 -15.09 -12.36
N GLY A 380 10.28 -15.02 -13.24
CA GLY A 380 10.24 -15.33 -14.67
C GLY A 380 10.38 -16.82 -14.98
N SER A 381 9.79 -17.69 -14.16
CA SER A 381 9.70 -19.12 -14.45
C SER A 381 8.83 -19.39 -15.68
N ILE A 382 9.05 -20.53 -16.36
CA ILE A 382 8.26 -20.94 -17.54
C ILE A 382 6.74 -20.93 -17.25
N ILE A 383 6.33 -21.39 -16.06
CA ILE A 383 4.91 -21.42 -15.66
C ILE A 383 4.35 -20.00 -15.60
N ASN A 384 5.08 -19.08 -14.98
CA ASN A 384 4.65 -17.69 -14.83
C ASN A 384 4.61 -16.97 -16.17
N LEU A 385 5.63 -17.16 -17.02
CA LEU A 385 5.68 -16.55 -18.35
C LEU A 385 4.57 -17.07 -19.26
N LYS A 386 4.29 -18.39 -19.26
CA LYS A 386 3.12 -18.94 -19.97
C LYS A 386 1.82 -18.29 -19.52
N ARG A 387 1.66 -18.07 -18.21
CA ARG A 387 0.47 -17.38 -17.70
C ARG A 387 0.40 -15.92 -18.17
N LEU A 388 1.50 -15.19 -18.14
CA LEU A 388 1.54 -13.79 -18.61
C LEU A 388 1.23 -13.70 -20.10
N ILE A 389 1.77 -14.61 -20.92
CA ILE A 389 1.46 -14.72 -22.35
C ILE A 389 -0.03 -14.97 -22.56
N GLN A 390 -0.61 -15.94 -21.85
CA GLN A 390 -2.05 -16.22 -21.90
C GLN A 390 -2.90 -15.01 -21.51
N LEU A 391 -2.49 -14.24 -20.49
CA LEU A 391 -3.21 -13.03 -20.09
C LEU A 391 -3.17 -11.98 -21.20
N ILE A 392 -2.05 -11.82 -21.89
CA ILE A 392 -1.93 -10.92 -23.05
C ILE A 392 -2.85 -11.38 -24.18
N GLU A 393 -2.84 -12.66 -24.54
CA GLU A 393 -3.73 -13.22 -25.57
C GLU A 393 -5.20 -12.96 -25.23
N GLN A 394 -5.60 -13.19 -23.97
CA GLN A 394 -6.95 -12.91 -23.50
C GLN A 394 -7.32 -11.42 -23.59
N GLN A 395 -6.38 -10.50 -23.34
CA GLN A 395 -6.64 -9.06 -23.52
C GLN A 395 -6.77 -8.69 -25.00
N ILE A 396 -5.94 -9.27 -25.88
CA ILE A 396 -6.04 -9.08 -27.33
C ILE A 396 -7.43 -9.49 -27.81
N ASP A 397 -7.87 -10.71 -27.47
CA ASP A 397 -9.17 -11.23 -27.88
C ASP A 397 -10.32 -10.33 -27.40
N ARG A 398 -10.22 -9.81 -26.17
CA ARG A 398 -11.22 -8.87 -25.62
C ARG A 398 -11.23 -7.53 -26.36
N LEU A 399 -10.07 -6.95 -26.65
CA LEU A 399 -9.97 -5.68 -27.38
C LEU A 399 -10.56 -5.83 -28.80
N GLN A 400 -10.28 -6.95 -29.47
CA GLN A 400 -10.85 -7.28 -30.78
C GLN A 400 -12.38 -7.45 -30.70
N ALA A 401 -12.90 -8.13 -29.68
CA ALA A 401 -14.34 -8.29 -29.47
C ALA A 401 -15.05 -6.94 -29.21
N ILE A 402 -14.43 -6.04 -28.45
CA ILE A 402 -14.97 -4.69 -28.21
C ILE A 402 -15.03 -3.89 -29.52
N GLN A 403 -13.97 -3.93 -30.34
CA GLN A 403 -13.95 -3.26 -31.65
C GLN A 403 -15.04 -3.80 -32.59
N LEU A 404 -15.24 -5.13 -32.62
CA LEU A 404 -16.30 -5.76 -33.41
C LEU A 404 -17.70 -5.33 -32.97
N ASN A 405 -17.95 -5.26 -31.65
CA ASN A 405 -19.24 -4.83 -31.11
C ASN A 405 -19.52 -3.35 -31.35
N GLN A 406 -18.50 -2.48 -31.26
CA GLN A 406 -18.62 -1.06 -31.59
C GLN A 406 -18.94 -0.85 -33.09
N ASN A 407 -18.34 -1.64 -33.97
CA ASN A 407 -18.64 -1.60 -35.40
C ASN A 407 -20.05 -2.11 -35.74
N GLN A 408 -20.59 -3.06 -34.95
CA GLN A 408 -21.97 -3.53 -35.09
C GLN A 408 -23.00 -2.54 -34.52
N GLN A 409 -22.70 -1.88 -33.41
CA GLN A 409 -23.55 -0.81 -32.85
C GLN A 409 -23.56 0.44 -33.74
N ALA A 410 -22.42 0.85 -34.30
CA ALA A 410 -22.35 1.93 -35.29
C ALA A 410 -23.17 1.64 -36.57
N HIS A 411 -23.38 0.36 -36.91
CA HIS A 411 -24.24 -0.04 -38.02
C HIS A 411 -25.73 -0.08 -37.65
N ASN A 412 -26.08 -0.30 -36.39
CA ASN A 412 -27.47 -0.32 -35.90
C ASN A 412 -27.99 1.08 -35.49
N GLU A 413 -27.10 2.01 -35.12
CA GLU A 413 -27.48 3.39 -34.76
C GLU A 413 -27.91 4.26 -35.95
N GLN A 414 -27.75 3.79 -37.19
CA GLN A 414 -28.39 4.44 -38.34
C GLN A 414 -29.90 4.16 -38.45
N ASN A 415 -30.50 3.30 -37.60
CA ASN A 415 -31.90 2.93 -37.75
C ASN A 415 -32.83 3.14 -36.55
N GLN A 416 -32.39 3.57 -35.37
CA GLN A 416 -33.31 3.83 -34.25
C GLN A 416 -32.88 5.03 -33.39
N GLN A 417 -33.52 6.18 -33.63
CA GLN A 417 -33.67 7.21 -32.61
C GLN A 417 -34.75 6.78 -31.62
N THR A 418 -34.41 6.84 -30.32
CA THR A 418 -35.24 6.89 -29.09
C THR A 418 -35.06 5.69 -28.16
N LEU A 419 -34.38 5.93 -27.02
CA LEU A 419 -34.98 6.00 -25.68
C LEU A 419 -33.88 6.06 -24.62
N THR A 420 -34.09 6.99 -23.70
CA THR A 420 -33.32 7.22 -22.48
C THR A 420 -33.48 6.06 -21.52
N ASP A 421 -32.38 5.46 -21.08
CA ASP A 421 -32.34 4.72 -19.82
C ASP A 421 -31.21 5.26 -18.95
N ILE A 422 -31.60 5.59 -17.72
CA ILE A 422 -30.76 6.10 -16.64
C ILE A 422 -29.96 4.91 -16.10
N ASP A 423 -28.75 4.71 -16.64
CA ASP A 423 -27.84 3.72 -16.11
C ASP A 423 -26.97 4.29 -14.97
N ILE A 424 -26.92 3.49 -13.92
CA ILE A 424 -26.23 3.71 -12.66
C ILE A 424 -24.75 3.97 -12.92
N THR A 425 -24.33 5.22 -12.75
CA THR A 425 -22.93 5.65 -12.81
C THR A 425 -22.20 5.21 -11.54
N LEU A 426 -21.73 3.96 -11.53
CA LEU A 426 -20.71 3.50 -10.59
C LEU A 426 -19.32 3.89 -11.11
N ASN A 427 -18.77 4.97 -10.56
CA ASN A 427 -17.33 5.29 -10.44
C ASN A 427 -16.42 4.88 -11.63
N HIS A 428 -16.39 5.70 -12.67
CA HIS A 428 -15.41 5.62 -13.77
C HIS A 428 -14.00 6.12 -13.42
N SER A 429 -13.73 6.58 -12.18
CA SER A 429 -12.48 7.27 -11.85
C SER A 429 -11.31 6.39 -11.41
N GLN A 430 -11.47 5.05 -11.32
CA GLN A 430 -10.39 4.14 -10.86
C GLN A 430 -10.31 2.80 -11.61
N GLN A 431 -11.12 2.58 -12.66
CA GLN A 431 -11.00 1.36 -13.45
C GLN A 431 -9.91 1.53 -14.50
N LEU A 432 -8.81 0.81 -14.31
CA LEU A 432 -7.83 0.52 -15.35
C LEU A 432 -8.56 0.00 -16.58
N THR A 433 -8.28 0.57 -17.75
CA THR A 433 -8.89 0.12 -18.99
C THR A 433 -8.30 -1.24 -19.42
N SER A 434 -8.98 -1.96 -20.32
CA SER A 434 -8.41 -3.17 -20.93
C SER A 434 -7.08 -2.88 -21.64
N ASP A 435 -6.94 -1.67 -22.18
CA ASP A 435 -5.73 -1.15 -22.82
C ASP A 435 -4.57 -0.99 -21.81
N ASP A 436 -4.85 -0.47 -20.61
CA ASP A 436 -3.83 -0.36 -19.54
C ASP A 436 -3.35 -1.74 -19.08
N THR A 437 -4.25 -2.72 -19.02
CA THR A 437 -3.91 -4.09 -18.61
C THR A 437 -2.90 -4.72 -19.55
N LEU A 438 -3.09 -4.56 -20.87
CA LEU A 438 -2.15 -5.01 -21.90
C LEU A 438 -0.79 -4.32 -21.72
N ARG A 439 -0.79 -2.99 -21.56
CA ARG A 439 0.44 -2.20 -21.37
C ARG A 439 1.22 -2.64 -20.13
N PHE A 440 0.55 -2.94 -19.01
CA PHE A 440 1.20 -3.44 -17.81
C PHE A 440 1.77 -4.84 -17.96
N CYS A 441 1.06 -5.75 -18.63
CA CYS A 441 1.60 -7.08 -18.95
C CYS A 441 2.87 -6.99 -19.81
N LEU A 442 2.87 -6.14 -20.84
CA LEU A 442 4.03 -5.95 -21.71
C LEU A 442 5.20 -5.30 -20.97
N SER A 443 4.92 -4.30 -20.11
CA SER A 443 5.94 -3.70 -19.25
C SER A 443 6.52 -4.70 -18.26
N LEU A 444 5.69 -5.58 -17.69
CA LEU A 444 6.13 -6.65 -16.81
C LEU A 444 7.06 -7.62 -17.53
N LEU A 445 6.70 -8.07 -18.73
CA LEU A 445 7.56 -8.96 -19.52
C LEU A 445 8.89 -8.28 -19.88
N TRP A 446 8.85 -7.02 -20.31
CA TRP A 446 10.05 -6.24 -20.63
C TRP A 446 10.98 -6.10 -19.42
N ASN A 447 10.44 -5.79 -18.24
CA ASN A 447 11.22 -5.67 -17.01
C ASN A 447 11.81 -7.00 -16.52
N LEU A 448 11.11 -8.12 -16.77
CA LEU A 448 11.58 -9.45 -16.38
C LEU A 448 12.73 -9.95 -17.26
N THR A 449 12.76 -9.57 -18.54
CA THR A 449 13.82 -9.96 -19.49
C THR A 449 15.05 -9.04 -19.44
N ASP A 450 14.92 -7.85 -18.85
CA ASP A 450 16.00 -6.85 -18.72
C ASP A 450 17.23 -7.43 -18.00
N GLU A 451 18.37 -7.47 -18.69
CA GLU A 451 19.64 -8.05 -18.24
C GLU A 451 19.53 -9.51 -17.73
N ASN A 452 18.53 -10.28 -18.21
CA ASN A 452 18.25 -11.62 -17.70
C ASN A 452 18.08 -12.66 -18.82
N GLY A 453 19.21 -13.20 -19.29
CA GLY A 453 19.23 -14.19 -20.37
C GLY A 453 18.45 -15.47 -20.08
N ILE A 454 18.36 -15.90 -18.82
CA ILE A 454 17.57 -17.09 -18.42
C ILE A 454 16.08 -16.81 -18.63
N VAL A 455 15.61 -15.63 -18.25
CA VAL A 455 14.20 -15.25 -18.45
C VAL A 455 13.88 -15.03 -19.92
N CYS A 456 14.81 -14.45 -20.71
CA CYS A 456 14.69 -14.39 -22.17
C CYS A 456 14.52 -15.79 -22.78
N GLU A 457 15.34 -16.76 -22.38
CA GLU A 457 15.24 -18.15 -22.84
C GLU A 457 13.90 -18.78 -22.41
N ASN A 458 13.48 -18.58 -21.16
CA ASN A 458 12.20 -19.08 -20.66
C ASN A 458 11.01 -18.45 -21.41
N PHE A 459 11.09 -17.19 -21.82
CA PHE A 459 10.08 -16.52 -22.62
C PHE A 459 9.94 -17.18 -24.00
N ILE A 460 11.06 -17.47 -24.66
CA ILE A 460 11.07 -18.21 -25.95
C ILE A 460 10.48 -19.62 -25.76
N LYS A 461 10.91 -20.36 -24.73
CA LYS A 461 10.36 -21.69 -24.37
C LYS A 461 8.87 -21.66 -24.02
N SER A 462 8.35 -20.49 -23.68
CA SER A 462 6.93 -20.27 -23.38
C SER A 462 6.12 -19.83 -24.62
N MET A 463 6.68 -19.95 -25.83
CA MET A 463 6.08 -19.55 -27.11
C MET A 463 5.92 -18.02 -27.27
N GLY A 464 6.71 -17.24 -26.54
CA GLY A 464 6.61 -15.77 -26.53
C GLY A 464 6.83 -15.11 -27.90
N LEU A 465 7.64 -15.70 -28.78
CA LEU A 465 7.88 -15.16 -30.13
C LEU A 465 6.68 -15.29 -31.08
N GLN A 466 5.79 -16.26 -30.85
CA GLN A 466 4.54 -16.38 -31.63
C GLN A 466 3.55 -15.28 -31.25
N LEU A 467 3.44 -15.01 -29.94
CA LEU A 467 2.65 -13.89 -29.42
C LEU A 467 3.13 -12.56 -30.05
N PHE A 468 4.44 -12.37 -30.16
CA PHE A 468 5.05 -11.17 -30.73
C PHE A 468 4.58 -10.88 -32.17
N GLN A 469 4.62 -11.88 -33.06
CA GLN A 469 4.18 -11.70 -34.45
C GLN A 469 2.72 -11.23 -34.52
N ARG A 470 1.86 -11.80 -33.66
CA ARG A 470 0.45 -11.39 -33.56
C ARG A 470 0.33 -9.95 -33.05
N LEU A 471 1.06 -9.57 -32.01
CA LEU A 471 1.01 -8.24 -31.42
C LEU A 471 1.43 -7.14 -32.41
N LEU A 472 2.50 -7.34 -33.17
CA LEU A 472 2.94 -6.35 -34.16
C LEU A 472 1.92 -6.10 -35.27
N ASN A 473 1.28 -7.16 -35.74
CA ASN A 473 0.26 -7.06 -36.77
C ASN A 473 -0.94 -6.24 -36.27
N LEU A 474 -1.31 -6.42 -35.00
CA LEU A 474 -2.48 -5.77 -34.40
C LEU A 474 -2.21 -4.33 -33.94
N PHE A 475 -1.01 -4.04 -33.45
CA PHE A 475 -0.66 -2.77 -32.82
C PHE A 475 0.39 -1.98 -33.62
N SER A 476 0.46 -2.16 -34.94
CA SER A 476 1.45 -1.51 -35.82
C SER A 476 1.43 0.02 -35.79
N THR A 477 0.37 0.65 -35.27
CA THR A 477 0.25 2.10 -35.12
C THR A 477 0.31 2.58 -33.66
N ASP A 478 0.19 1.68 -32.67
CA ASP A 478 0.27 2.03 -31.25
C ASP A 478 1.73 2.09 -30.81
N THR A 479 2.28 3.30 -30.81
CA THR A 479 3.68 3.55 -30.46
C THR A 479 4.04 3.16 -29.03
N ILE A 480 3.10 3.21 -28.08
CA ILE A 480 3.34 2.87 -26.67
C ILE A 480 3.50 1.35 -26.53
N VAL A 481 2.60 0.60 -27.16
CA VAL A 481 2.64 -0.87 -27.18
C VAL A 481 3.86 -1.35 -27.96
N LEU A 482 4.13 -0.77 -29.13
CA LEU A 482 5.31 -1.09 -29.94
C LEU A 482 6.62 -0.86 -29.18
N THR A 483 6.74 0.24 -28.43
CA THR A 483 7.97 0.52 -27.66
C THR A 483 8.26 -0.60 -26.66
N LYS A 484 7.24 -1.13 -25.97
CA LYS A 484 7.41 -2.24 -25.02
C LYS A 484 7.77 -3.55 -25.72
N ILE A 485 7.13 -3.81 -26.86
CA ILE A 485 7.33 -5.00 -27.67
C ILE A 485 8.76 -5.04 -28.24
N VAL A 486 9.21 -3.95 -28.85
CA VAL A 486 10.56 -3.85 -29.43
C VAL A 486 11.61 -3.76 -28.32
N GLY A 487 11.30 -3.11 -27.19
CA GLY A 487 12.16 -3.12 -26.01
C GLY A 487 12.43 -4.53 -25.48
N LEU A 488 11.40 -5.37 -25.38
CA LEU A 488 11.55 -6.78 -25.01
C LEU A 488 12.44 -7.55 -26.00
N LEU A 489 12.27 -7.34 -27.30
CA LEU A 489 13.11 -7.98 -28.31
C LEU A 489 14.56 -7.51 -28.28
N SER A 490 14.81 -6.24 -27.95
CA SER A 490 16.17 -5.73 -27.73
C SER A 490 16.88 -6.55 -26.66
N ASN A 491 16.20 -6.83 -25.54
CA ASN A 491 16.76 -7.65 -24.47
C ASN A 491 17.07 -9.09 -24.92
N ILE A 492 16.27 -9.67 -25.83
CA ILE A 492 16.57 -10.98 -26.43
C ILE A 492 17.78 -10.89 -27.36
N ALA A 493 17.86 -9.83 -28.17
CA ALA A 493 18.97 -9.62 -29.10
C ALA A 493 20.31 -9.43 -28.39
N GLU A 494 20.33 -8.96 -27.14
CA GLU A 494 21.54 -8.87 -26.32
C GLU A 494 22.13 -10.25 -25.95
N VAL A 495 21.34 -11.33 -25.99
CA VAL A 495 21.75 -12.67 -25.58
C VAL A 495 22.22 -13.49 -26.78
N SER A 496 23.54 -13.69 -26.91
CA SER A 496 24.18 -14.34 -28.08
C SER A 496 23.50 -15.62 -28.56
N HIS A 497 23.31 -16.61 -27.68
CA HIS A 497 22.74 -17.91 -28.10
C HIS A 497 21.24 -17.85 -28.44
N LEU A 498 20.53 -16.76 -28.14
CA LEU A 498 19.09 -16.60 -28.41
C LEU A 498 18.80 -15.85 -29.71
N LYS A 499 19.78 -15.15 -30.30
CA LYS A 499 19.61 -14.39 -31.54
C LYS A 499 19.11 -15.25 -32.70
N ILE A 500 19.49 -16.53 -32.76
CA ILE A 500 19.03 -17.46 -33.79
C ILE A 500 17.50 -17.55 -33.88
N TYR A 501 16.80 -17.41 -32.74
CA TYR A 501 15.35 -17.44 -32.70
C TYR A 501 14.70 -16.15 -33.22
N LEU A 502 15.42 -15.02 -33.26
CA LEU A 502 14.90 -13.79 -33.85
C LEU A 502 14.85 -13.88 -35.38
N TYR A 503 15.73 -14.65 -36.01
CA TYR A 503 15.66 -14.89 -37.45
C TYR A 503 14.43 -15.69 -37.86
N SER A 504 13.84 -16.50 -36.96
CA SER A 504 12.62 -17.27 -37.28
C SER A 504 11.35 -16.43 -37.36
N ILE A 505 11.43 -15.13 -37.06
CA ILE A 505 10.28 -14.21 -37.08
C ILE A 505 10.46 -13.06 -38.09
N ASP A 506 11.35 -13.21 -39.07
CA ASP A 506 11.64 -12.20 -40.09
C ASP A 506 11.96 -10.81 -39.50
N ILE A 507 12.77 -10.80 -38.44
CA ILE A 507 13.03 -9.59 -37.64
C ILE A 507 13.71 -8.47 -38.44
N ILE A 508 14.57 -8.80 -39.41
CA ILE A 508 15.37 -7.80 -40.14
C ILE A 508 14.49 -6.88 -41.00
N PRO A 509 13.65 -7.39 -41.94
CA PRO A 509 12.76 -6.54 -42.72
C PRO A 509 11.84 -5.67 -41.85
N LEU A 510 11.38 -6.22 -40.74
CA LEU A 510 10.54 -5.48 -39.80
C LEU A 510 11.30 -4.33 -39.12
N MET A 511 12.51 -4.57 -38.60
CA MET A 511 13.30 -3.52 -37.98
C MET A 511 13.70 -2.44 -39.00
N GLN A 512 13.99 -2.83 -40.26
CA GLN A 512 14.23 -1.89 -41.36
C GLN A 512 13.05 -0.94 -41.58
N LYS A 513 11.82 -1.46 -41.58
CA LYS A 513 10.60 -0.63 -41.65
C LYS A 513 10.54 0.40 -40.53
N TYR A 514 10.95 0.05 -39.31
CA TYR A 514 10.94 0.97 -38.17
C TYR A 514 12.05 2.02 -38.20
N LEU A 515 13.08 1.86 -39.03
CA LEU A 515 14.10 2.90 -39.22
C LEU A 515 13.55 4.15 -39.91
N THR A 516 12.50 3.99 -40.72
CA THR A 516 11.92 5.07 -41.54
C THR A 516 10.54 5.51 -41.07
N GLU A 517 9.71 4.58 -40.62
CA GLU A 517 8.28 4.84 -40.34
C GLU A 517 7.96 5.09 -38.86
N ALA A 518 8.87 4.75 -37.93
CA ALA A 518 8.57 4.74 -36.52
C ALA A 518 9.02 6.01 -35.78
N ILE A 519 8.44 6.22 -34.59
CA ILE A 519 8.91 7.25 -33.66
C ILE A 519 10.31 6.91 -33.13
N LEU A 520 10.99 7.91 -32.59
CA LEU A 520 12.38 7.80 -32.11
C LEU A 520 12.60 6.64 -31.11
N ASP A 521 11.69 6.40 -30.16
CA ASP A 521 11.84 5.32 -29.16
C ASP A 521 11.86 3.92 -29.80
N VAL A 522 10.99 3.71 -30.79
CA VAL A 522 10.89 2.45 -31.53
C VAL A 522 12.08 2.30 -32.48
N ALA A 523 12.41 3.36 -33.23
CA ALA A 523 13.56 3.37 -34.13
C ALA A 523 14.88 3.13 -33.38
N PHE A 524 15.05 3.75 -32.20
CA PHE A 524 16.21 3.56 -31.34
C PHE A 524 16.41 2.09 -30.95
N SER A 525 15.33 1.44 -30.54
CA SER A 525 15.33 0.02 -30.15
C SER A 525 15.56 -0.89 -31.38
N ALA A 526 14.99 -0.54 -32.53
CA ALA A 526 15.16 -1.28 -33.78
C ALA A 526 16.62 -1.26 -34.28
N VAL A 527 17.28 -0.10 -34.24
CA VAL A 527 18.72 0.01 -34.55
C VAL A 527 19.53 -0.85 -33.57
N GLY A 528 19.17 -0.86 -32.28
CA GLY A 528 19.84 -1.68 -31.27
C GLY A 528 19.74 -3.18 -31.53
N ILE A 529 18.56 -3.67 -31.92
CA ILE A 529 18.37 -5.07 -32.33
C ILE A 529 19.24 -5.38 -33.55
N LEU A 530 19.19 -4.55 -34.59
CA LEU A 530 19.98 -4.74 -35.80
C LEU A 530 21.49 -4.72 -35.51
N ALA A 531 21.96 -3.83 -34.63
CA ALA A 531 23.36 -3.75 -34.25
C ALA A 531 23.86 -5.05 -33.59
N HIS A 532 23.06 -5.66 -32.71
CA HIS A 532 23.39 -6.93 -32.07
C HIS A 532 23.37 -8.13 -33.03
N LEU A 533 22.49 -8.11 -34.03
CA LEU A 533 22.42 -9.14 -35.08
C LEU A 533 23.59 -9.01 -36.05
N LEU A 534 23.87 -7.80 -36.54
CA LEU A 534 25.00 -7.52 -37.44
C LEU A 534 26.35 -7.86 -36.81
N TYR A 535 26.51 -7.62 -35.51
CA TYR A 535 27.75 -7.93 -34.79
C TYR A 535 28.17 -9.40 -34.93
N GLU A 536 27.22 -10.35 -34.97
CA GLU A 536 27.49 -11.78 -35.09
C GLU A 536 27.59 -12.30 -36.52
N GLN A 537 27.25 -11.51 -37.53
CA GLN A 537 27.33 -11.94 -38.92
C GLN A 537 28.77 -12.02 -39.42
N ASN A 538 29.06 -13.04 -40.22
CA ASN A 538 30.34 -13.17 -40.94
C ASN A 538 30.47 -12.07 -42.02
N ASP A 539 31.70 -11.72 -42.38
CA ASP A 539 31.99 -10.64 -43.34
C ASP A 539 31.27 -10.79 -44.69
N ASN A 540 31.07 -12.03 -45.13
CA ASN A 540 30.44 -12.35 -46.41
C ASN A 540 28.90 -12.22 -46.40
N GLU A 541 28.30 -12.03 -45.22
CA GLU A 541 26.84 -11.97 -45.03
C GLU A 541 26.35 -10.56 -44.62
N ILE A 542 27.26 -9.60 -44.50
CA ILE A 542 26.91 -8.23 -44.12
C ILE A 542 26.10 -7.56 -45.22
N ASN A 543 24.88 -7.12 -44.88
CA ASN A 543 24.10 -6.25 -45.74
C ASN A 543 24.58 -4.79 -45.61
N LEU A 544 25.36 -4.32 -46.60
CA LEU A 544 25.89 -2.96 -46.64
C LEU A 544 24.81 -1.88 -46.78
N GLU A 545 23.73 -2.18 -47.51
CA GLU A 545 22.60 -1.26 -47.68
C GLU A 545 21.89 -1.02 -46.34
N LEU A 546 21.69 -2.08 -45.56
CA LEU A 546 21.16 -1.99 -44.20
C LEU A 546 22.07 -1.15 -43.28
N CYS A 547 23.39 -1.34 -43.38
CA CYS A 547 24.35 -0.55 -42.61
C CYS A 547 24.26 0.95 -42.95
N GLN A 548 24.09 1.27 -44.24
CA GLN A 548 23.90 2.65 -44.69
C GLN A 548 22.59 3.24 -44.17
N GLN A 549 21.47 2.51 -44.30
CA GLN A 549 20.16 2.93 -43.79
C GLN A 549 20.21 3.21 -42.28
N MET A 550 20.79 2.30 -41.48
CA MET A 550 20.96 2.50 -40.04
C MET A 550 21.76 3.77 -39.73
N ARG A 551 22.84 4.01 -40.48
CA ARG A 551 23.67 5.21 -40.29
C ARG A 551 22.89 6.49 -40.59
N GLU A 552 22.19 6.54 -41.72
CA GLU A 552 21.35 7.69 -42.11
C GLU A 552 20.28 7.98 -41.05
N THR A 553 19.64 6.93 -40.53
CA THR A 553 18.67 7.04 -39.43
C THR A 553 19.29 7.63 -38.17
N ILE A 554 20.42 7.10 -37.67
CA ILE A 554 21.06 7.60 -36.43
C ILE A 554 21.49 9.07 -36.59
N VAL A 555 22.04 9.43 -37.76
CA VAL A 555 22.48 10.81 -38.07
C VAL A 555 21.29 11.77 -38.10
N SER A 556 20.10 11.31 -38.52
CA SER A 556 18.89 12.13 -38.57
C SER A 556 18.33 12.48 -37.19
N TRP A 557 18.69 11.73 -36.13
CA TRP A 557 18.08 11.87 -34.82
C TRP A 557 18.42 13.19 -34.16
N GLN A 558 17.38 13.97 -33.86
CA GLN A 558 17.50 15.11 -32.97
C GLN A 558 17.63 14.63 -31.53
N LYS A 559 18.55 15.24 -30.79
CA LYS A 559 18.81 14.86 -29.40
C LYS A 559 17.56 15.12 -28.54
N PRO A 560 17.00 14.09 -27.88
CA PRO A 560 15.85 14.29 -27.00
C PRO A 560 16.24 15.10 -25.76
N HIS A 561 15.30 15.92 -25.28
CA HIS A 561 15.45 16.65 -24.01
C HIS A 561 15.12 15.80 -22.79
N THR A 562 14.38 14.71 -22.98
CA THR A 562 13.93 13.78 -21.94
C THR A 562 14.69 12.46 -22.03
N ASN A 563 14.78 11.75 -20.91
CA ASN A 563 15.40 10.43 -20.90
C ASN A 563 14.46 9.40 -21.54
N MET A 564 14.87 8.75 -22.62
CA MET A 564 14.07 7.74 -23.33
C MET A 564 14.24 6.35 -22.72
N VAL A 565 15.46 6.03 -22.31
CA VAL A 565 15.87 4.69 -21.90
C VAL A 565 16.66 4.77 -20.61
N THR A 566 16.63 3.69 -19.83
CA THR A 566 17.33 3.61 -18.57
C THR A 566 18.14 2.34 -18.49
N TYR A 567 19.47 2.45 -18.38
CA TYR A 567 20.36 1.29 -18.26
C TYR A 567 20.75 1.04 -16.80
N ARG A 568 20.84 -0.25 -16.41
CA ARG A 568 21.39 -0.67 -15.12
C ARG A 568 22.89 -0.95 -15.25
N SER A 569 23.32 -1.50 -16.40
CA SER A 569 24.70 -1.78 -16.77
C SER A 569 24.99 -1.35 -18.21
N PHE A 570 26.26 -1.10 -18.54
CA PHE A 570 26.74 -0.94 -19.92
C PHE A 570 27.48 -2.17 -20.45
N LYS A 571 27.51 -3.28 -19.70
CA LYS A 571 28.13 -4.53 -20.15
C LYS A 571 27.61 -5.02 -21.51
N PRO A 572 26.30 -4.97 -21.84
CA PRO A 572 25.82 -5.37 -23.16
C PRO A 572 26.41 -4.55 -24.32
N PHE A 573 26.86 -3.31 -24.05
CA PHE A 573 27.46 -2.43 -25.06
C PHE A 573 28.94 -2.76 -25.34
N LEU A 574 29.62 -3.50 -24.46
CA LEU A 574 31.05 -3.77 -24.60
C LEU A 574 31.44 -4.42 -25.94
N PRO A 575 30.77 -5.50 -26.40
CA PRO A 575 31.10 -6.10 -27.69
C PRO A 575 30.90 -5.12 -28.86
N LEU A 576 29.86 -4.30 -28.79
CA LEU A 576 29.50 -3.34 -29.84
C LEU A 576 30.47 -2.15 -29.89
N LEU A 577 30.93 -1.67 -28.73
CA LEU A 577 31.96 -0.64 -28.63
C LEU A 577 33.29 -1.09 -29.25
N HIS A 578 33.63 -2.37 -29.12
CA HIS A 578 34.85 -2.94 -29.73
C HIS A 578 34.67 -3.36 -31.20
N CYS A 579 33.48 -3.20 -31.78
CA CYS A 579 33.23 -3.56 -33.17
C CYS A 579 33.80 -2.53 -34.16
N THR A 580 35.08 -2.66 -34.51
CA THR A 580 35.75 -1.78 -35.49
C THR A 580 35.39 -2.11 -36.93
N ARG A 581 35.00 -3.36 -37.20
CA ARG A 581 34.61 -3.84 -38.54
C ARG A 581 33.37 -3.15 -39.09
N LEU A 582 32.39 -2.84 -38.23
CA LEU A 582 31.11 -2.25 -38.61
C LEU A 582 30.92 -0.92 -37.87
N PRO A 583 31.37 0.22 -38.45
CA PRO A 583 31.28 1.52 -37.78
C PRO A 583 29.87 1.88 -37.31
N VAL A 584 28.83 1.45 -38.03
CA VAL A 584 27.43 1.73 -37.66
C VAL A 584 27.00 1.05 -36.35
N VAL A 585 27.55 -0.12 -36.04
CA VAL A 585 27.30 -0.85 -34.77
C VAL A 585 27.91 -0.08 -33.61
N GLN A 586 29.17 0.34 -33.77
CA GLN A 586 29.85 1.18 -32.78
C GLN A 586 29.17 2.54 -32.62
N LEU A 587 28.70 3.14 -33.73
CA LEU A 587 27.98 4.42 -33.72
C LEU A 587 26.72 4.37 -32.87
N TRP A 588 25.89 3.33 -33.00
CA TRP A 588 24.71 3.17 -32.15
C TRP A 588 25.07 3.06 -30.67
N ALA A 589 26.07 2.24 -30.32
CA ALA A 589 26.52 2.06 -28.94
C ALA A 589 27.00 3.38 -28.32
N VAL A 590 27.82 4.13 -29.05
CA VAL A 590 28.34 5.43 -28.60
C VAL A 590 27.20 6.46 -28.49
N TRP A 591 26.26 6.48 -29.43
CA TRP A 591 25.08 7.36 -29.37
C TRP A 591 24.21 7.07 -28.14
N ALA A 592 23.91 5.79 -27.87
CA ALA A 592 23.11 5.37 -26.72
C ALA A 592 23.74 5.81 -25.39
N ILE A 593 25.06 5.62 -25.23
CA ILE A 593 25.79 6.06 -24.03
C ILE A 593 25.79 7.59 -23.94
N HIS A 594 25.98 8.30 -25.05
CA HIS A 594 25.94 9.77 -25.07
C HIS A 594 24.59 10.33 -24.63
N HIS A 595 23.50 9.74 -25.12
CA HIS A 595 22.14 10.15 -24.77
C HIS A 595 21.93 10.13 -23.27
N VAL A 596 22.13 8.96 -22.65
CA VAL A 596 21.88 8.78 -21.22
C VAL A 596 22.85 9.58 -20.34
N CYS A 597 24.12 9.74 -20.75
CA CYS A 597 25.08 10.59 -20.04
C CYS A 597 24.72 12.08 -20.12
N SER A 598 24.00 12.48 -21.17
CA SER A 598 23.58 13.86 -21.36
C SER A 598 22.31 14.20 -20.59
N THR A 599 21.41 13.23 -20.40
CA THR A 599 20.14 13.39 -19.68
C THR A 599 20.31 13.20 -18.16
N ASP A 600 21.12 12.22 -17.72
CA ASP A 600 21.41 11.95 -16.31
C ASP A 600 22.89 11.67 -16.07
N ARG A 601 23.71 12.71 -16.22
CA ARG A 601 25.17 12.65 -16.00
C ARG A 601 25.53 12.02 -14.65
N ALA A 602 24.81 12.35 -13.58
CA ALA A 602 25.16 11.93 -12.23
C ALA A 602 25.10 10.41 -12.09
N ARG A 603 23.97 9.80 -12.48
CA ARG A 603 23.77 8.35 -12.45
C ARG A 603 24.77 7.62 -13.35
N TYR A 604 24.88 8.00 -14.62
CA TYR A 604 25.67 7.23 -15.57
C TYR A 604 27.18 7.45 -15.43
N SER A 605 27.62 8.59 -14.90
CA SER A 605 29.03 8.79 -14.55
C SER A 605 29.52 7.80 -13.49
N ARG A 606 28.64 7.40 -12.57
CA ARG A 606 28.94 6.38 -11.56
C ARG A 606 29.05 5.00 -12.22
N ILE A 607 28.04 4.58 -12.97
CA ILE A 607 28.00 3.26 -13.63
C ILE A 607 29.21 3.09 -14.56
N ILE A 608 29.49 4.07 -15.42
CA ILE A 608 30.63 4.03 -16.38
C ILE A 608 31.97 3.89 -15.68
N ARG A 609 32.14 4.49 -14.49
CA ARG A 609 33.38 4.38 -13.71
C ARG A 609 33.49 3.05 -12.98
N GLU A 610 32.40 2.61 -12.34
CA GLU A 610 32.34 1.32 -11.65
C GLU A 610 32.62 0.15 -12.62
N GLU A 611 32.10 0.24 -13.84
CA GLU A 611 32.30 -0.76 -14.89
C GLU A 611 33.55 -0.53 -15.76
N LYS A 612 34.38 0.47 -15.44
CA LYS A 612 35.61 0.81 -16.17
C LYS A 612 35.42 1.10 -17.66
N ILE A 613 34.21 1.49 -18.06
CA ILE A 613 33.87 1.88 -19.43
C ILE A 613 34.55 3.19 -19.83
N TYR A 614 34.86 4.07 -18.86
CA TYR A 614 35.56 5.34 -19.14
C TYR A 614 36.89 5.13 -19.86
N ASP A 615 37.71 4.18 -19.40
CA ASP A 615 39.02 3.88 -19.97
C ASP A 615 38.88 3.30 -21.39
N ILE A 616 37.87 2.46 -21.60
CA ILE A 616 37.54 1.92 -22.92
C ILE A 616 37.17 3.04 -23.89
N MET A 617 36.32 3.98 -23.48
CA MET A 617 35.92 5.11 -24.31
C MET A 617 37.09 6.07 -24.62
N GLN A 618 38.00 6.25 -23.67
CA GLN A 618 39.21 7.04 -23.86
C GLN A 618 40.13 6.37 -24.89
N ASN A 619 40.41 5.08 -24.75
CA ASN A 619 41.21 4.32 -25.71
C ASN A 619 40.57 4.33 -27.10
N LEU A 620 39.25 4.11 -27.19
CA LEU A 620 38.52 4.17 -28.46
C LEU A 620 38.60 5.56 -29.11
N TYR A 621 38.56 6.64 -28.31
CA TYR A 621 38.70 7.99 -28.83
C TYR A 621 40.11 8.23 -29.41
N ASP A 622 41.14 7.78 -28.70
CA ASP A 622 42.53 7.93 -29.12
C ASP A 622 42.84 7.07 -30.37
N ASP A 623 42.32 5.84 -30.44
CA ASP A 623 42.43 4.96 -31.61
C ASP A 623 41.71 5.55 -32.83
N GLN A 624 40.48 6.06 -32.65
CA GLN A 624 39.70 6.65 -33.73
C GLN A 624 40.31 7.95 -34.26
N LEU A 625 41.02 8.73 -33.41
CA LEU A 625 41.75 9.92 -33.85
C LEU A 625 42.89 9.61 -34.82
N LEU A 626 43.48 8.42 -34.72
CA LEU A 626 44.59 7.97 -35.56
C LEU A 626 44.13 7.22 -36.82
N SER A 627 42.84 6.87 -36.92
CA SER A 627 42.28 6.09 -38.03
C SER A 627 41.83 6.98 -39.19
N GLU A 628 42.28 6.69 -40.42
CA GLU A 628 41.85 7.40 -41.64
C GLU A 628 40.38 7.12 -42.02
N TYR A 629 39.79 6.04 -41.50
CA TYR A 629 38.44 5.58 -41.84
C TYR A 629 37.42 5.80 -40.69
N SER A 630 37.75 6.69 -39.74
CA SER A 630 36.87 6.97 -38.61
C SER A 630 35.60 7.71 -39.03
N ASP A 631 34.45 7.30 -38.48
CA ASP A 631 33.21 8.06 -38.67
C ASP A 631 33.26 9.37 -37.83
N PRO A 632 33.12 10.55 -38.47
CA PRO A 632 33.21 11.83 -37.77
C PRO A 632 32.23 11.98 -36.61
N LEU A 633 31.04 11.36 -36.71
CA LEU A 633 30.02 11.43 -35.67
C LEU A 633 30.43 10.63 -34.43
N ILE A 634 31.07 9.47 -34.61
CA ILE A 634 31.61 8.66 -33.50
C ILE A 634 32.64 9.48 -32.72
N LEU A 635 33.60 10.09 -33.42
CA LEU A 635 34.62 10.96 -32.82
C LEU A 635 34.00 12.14 -32.05
N GLN A 636 33.00 12.79 -32.64
CA GLN A 636 32.30 13.92 -32.01
C GLN A 636 31.58 13.48 -30.73
N LEU A 637 30.88 12.35 -30.77
CA LEU A 637 30.14 11.81 -29.63
C LEU A 637 31.09 11.35 -28.53
N LEU A 638 32.13 10.57 -28.84
CA LEU A 638 33.15 10.14 -27.87
C LEU A 638 33.79 11.34 -27.16
N LYS A 639 34.20 12.37 -27.91
CA LYS A 639 34.74 13.61 -27.34
C LYS A 639 33.74 14.28 -26.39
N SER A 640 32.47 14.33 -26.78
CA SER A 640 31.40 14.90 -25.96
C SER A 640 31.19 14.10 -24.67
N ILE A 641 31.14 12.77 -24.75
CA ILE A 641 30.99 11.87 -23.60
C ILE A 641 32.16 12.05 -22.63
N LEU A 642 33.40 12.00 -23.11
CA LEU A 642 34.59 12.20 -22.28
C LEU A 642 34.57 13.56 -21.58
N HIS A 643 34.13 14.62 -22.27
CA HIS A 643 33.96 15.94 -21.68
C HIS A 643 32.86 15.95 -20.59
N LEU A 644 31.72 15.32 -20.84
CA LEU A 644 30.64 15.16 -19.87
C LEU A 644 31.11 14.35 -18.65
N LEU A 645 32.01 13.40 -18.81
CA LEU A 645 32.43 12.50 -17.73
C LEU A 645 33.70 12.94 -16.99
N LYS A 646 34.37 14.02 -17.43
CA LYS A 646 35.54 14.58 -16.73
C LYS A 646 35.19 14.92 -15.28
N PRO A 647 36.03 14.52 -14.30
CA PRO A 647 35.82 14.87 -12.91
C PRO A 647 35.99 16.38 -12.73
N TYR A 648 35.15 16.99 -11.90
CA TYR A 648 35.27 18.38 -11.52
C TYR A 648 36.55 18.56 -10.68
N HIS A 649 37.63 19.07 -11.26
CA HIS A 649 38.81 19.49 -10.49
C HIS A 649 38.64 20.96 -10.09
N PRO A 650 38.40 21.30 -8.80
CA PRO A 650 38.69 22.64 -8.33
C PRO A 650 40.22 22.80 -8.35
N ASN A 651 40.71 23.73 -9.19
CA ASN A 651 42.11 23.95 -9.50
C ASN A 651 43.07 23.80 -8.30
N CYS A 652 44.02 22.88 -8.44
CA CYS A 652 45.22 22.80 -7.62
C CYS A 652 46.33 23.61 -8.34
N HIS A 653 46.50 24.89 -8.02
CA HIS A 653 47.74 25.60 -8.31
C HIS A 653 48.54 25.76 -7.03
N ARG A 654 49.57 24.93 -6.89
CA ARG A 654 50.67 25.13 -5.95
C ARG A 654 51.44 26.38 -6.35
N ARG A 655 51.83 27.13 -5.32
CA ARG A 655 52.65 28.34 -5.32
C ARG A 655 53.96 28.17 -6.10
N SER A 656 54.30 29.18 -6.90
CA SER A 656 55.68 29.69 -7.00
C SER A 656 55.64 31.22 -7.09
N SER A 657 56.51 31.83 -6.31
CA SER A 657 56.70 33.25 -6.01
C SER A 657 57.17 34.11 -7.19
N ALA A 658 56.61 35.33 -7.34
CA ALA A 658 57.35 36.56 -7.59
C ALA A 658 56.41 37.78 -7.50
N VAL A 659 56.90 38.86 -6.89
CA VAL A 659 56.26 40.15 -6.62
C VAL A 659 56.51 41.10 -7.80
N ALA A 660 55.49 41.80 -8.30
CA ALA A 660 55.57 43.20 -8.77
C ALA A 660 54.20 43.74 -9.25
N ASN A 661 53.91 44.97 -8.85
CA ASN A 661 52.73 45.78 -9.19
C ASN A 661 52.64 46.14 -10.68
N LEU A 662 51.42 46.28 -11.23
CA LEU A 662 50.89 47.53 -11.81
C LEU A 662 49.48 47.35 -12.43
N ASN A 663 48.65 48.38 -12.20
CA ASN A 663 47.27 48.54 -12.64
C ASN A 663 47.12 48.62 -14.17
N MET A 664 46.05 48.06 -14.75
CA MET A 664 45.05 48.79 -15.55
C MET A 664 43.94 47.86 -16.08
N ALA A 665 42.77 48.47 -16.28
CA ALA A 665 41.47 47.85 -16.45
C ALA A 665 41.20 47.30 -17.86
N THR A 666 40.56 46.13 -17.93
CA THR A 666 39.56 45.80 -18.97
C THR A 666 38.52 44.84 -18.38
N ARG A 667 37.25 45.27 -18.36
CA ARG A 667 36.08 44.49 -17.93
C ARG A 667 35.81 43.36 -18.92
N GLY A 668 35.99 42.10 -18.49
CA GLY A 668 35.42 40.91 -19.12
C GLY A 668 34.15 40.46 -18.39
N PRO A 669 33.24 39.69 -19.04
CA PRO A 669 31.98 39.26 -18.44
C PRO A 669 32.22 38.28 -17.28
N PRO A 670 31.33 38.21 -16.28
CA PRO A 670 31.52 37.32 -15.14
C PRO A 670 31.42 35.87 -15.59
N THR A 671 32.48 35.09 -15.36
CA THR A 671 32.47 33.65 -15.50
C THR A 671 31.44 33.07 -14.53
N LYS A 672 30.39 32.43 -15.06
CA LYS A 672 29.40 31.70 -14.26
C LYS A 672 30.09 30.53 -13.57
N VAL A 673 30.36 30.67 -12.28
CA VAL A 673 30.75 29.57 -11.39
C VAL A 673 29.61 28.55 -11.41
N GLN A 674 29.90 27.33 -11.87
CA GLN A 674 28.94 26.23 -11.84
C GLN A 674 28.67 25.89 -10.36
N LYS A 675 27.45 26.15 -9.90
CA LYS A 675 27.01 25.79 -8.55
C LYS A 675 27.09 24.26 -8.42
N VAL A 676 28.03 23.78 -7.60
CA VAL A 676 28.01 22.41 -7.10
C VAL A 676 26.63 22.16 -6.50
N MET A 677 25.90 21.15 -6.99
CA MET A 677 24.63 20.77 -6.39
C MET A 677 24.90 20.19 -5.02
N VAL A 678 24.54 20.96 -3.99
CA VAL A 678 24.62 20.56 -2.60
C VAL A 678 23.28 19.91 -2.25
N GLN A 679 23.30 18.75 -1.58
CA GLN A 679 22.07 18.12 -1.09
C GLN A 679 21.21 19.14 -0.32
N PRO A 680 19.89 19.25 -0.59
CA PRO A 680 19.04 20.31 -0.02
C PRO A 680 19.12 20.42 1.51
N ILE A 681 19.27 19.30 2.20
CA ILE A 681 19.41 19.25 3.66
C ILE A 681 20.65 20.02 4.14
N ASN A 682 21.77 19.93 3.42
CA ASN A 682 23.00 20.66 3.76
C ASN A 682 22.84 22.18 3.58
N LEU A 683 21.94 22.61 2.68
CA LEU A 683 21.63 24.03 2.49
C LEU A 683 20.78 24.57 3.65
N ILE A 684 19.84 23.76 4.15
CA ILE A 684 19.00 24.11 5.30
C ILE A 684 19.80 24.09 6.60
N PHE A 685 20.68 23.11 6.79
CA PHE A 685 21.67 23.12 7.87
C PHE A 685 22.51 24.40 7.83
N ARG A 686 22.95 24.83 6.65
CA ARG A 686 23.68 26.10 6.48
C ARG A 686 22.83 27.31 6.85
N TYR A 687 21.56 27.36 6.45
CA TYR A 687 20.65 28.45 6.81
C TYR A 687 20.38 28.51 8.32
N LEU A 688 20.20 27.36 8.97
CA LEU A 688 20.05 27.23 10.42
C LEU A 688 21.32 27.69 11.16
N GLN A 689 22.50 27.17 10.78
CA GLN A 689 23.78 27.52 11.42
C GLN A 689 24.15 28.99 11.26
N ASN A 690 23.97 29.54 10.06
CA ASN A 690 24.27 30.95 9.78
C ASN A 690 23.19 31.91 10.27
N ARG A 691 22.08 31.37 10.81
CA ARG A 691 20.87 32.13 11.17
C ARG A 691 20.43 33.05 10.02
N SER A 692 20.48 32.52 8.80
CA SER A 692 20.12 33.26 7.58
C SER A 692 18.62 33.54 7.54
N ARG A 693 18.22 34.76 7.21
CA ARG A 693 16.82 35.05 6.90
C ARG A 693 16.49 34.42 5.55
N ILE A 694 15.48 33.56 5.55
CA ILE A 694 15.04 32.82 4.37
C ILE A 694 13.64 33.25 3.96
N GLN A 695 13.31 33.02 2.70
CA GLN A 695 11.98 33.10 2.12
C GLN A 695 11.54 31.70 1.71
N VAL A 696 10.34 31.32 2.13
CA VAL A 696 9.69 30.03 1.87
C VAL A 696 8.52 30.24 0.92
N TRP A 697 8.47 29.41 -0.11
CA TRP A 697 7.41 29.37 -1.10
C TRP A 697 6.53 28.19 -0.79
N LEU A 698 5.24 28.43 -0.65
CA LEU A 698 4.29 27.38 -0.33
C LEU A 698 3.66 26.79 -1.60
N TYR A 699 3.29 25.51 -1.53
CA TYR A 699 2.70 24.76 -2.63
C TYR A 699 1.33 25.33 -3.02
N GLU A 700 1.13 25.60 -4.32
CA GLU A 700 -0.08 26.24 -4.89
C GLU A 700 -0.35 27.70 -4.45
N GLN A 701 0.34 28.26 -3.45
CA GLN A 701 0.25 29.69 -3.13
C GLN A 701 1.23 30.52 -3.96
N THR A 702 0.75 31.07 -5.07
CA THR A 702 1.53 31.97 -5.94
C THR A 702 1.58 33.42 -5.45
N THR A 703 0.67 33.83 -4.56
CA THR A 703 0.49 35.24 -4.16
C THR A 703 1.13 35.61 -2.82
N THR A 704 1.48 34.62 -1.99
CA THR A 704 2.03 34.82 -0.64
C THR A 704 3.39 34.15 -0.49
N ARG A 705 4.26 34.74 0.34
CA ARG A 705 5.57 34.19 0.74
C ARG A 705 5.72 34.32 2.25
N ILE A 706 6.46 33.41 2.86
CA ILE A 706 6.78 33.49 4.29
C ILE A 706 8.27 33.72 4.45
N GLU A 707 8.65 34.78 5.16
CA GLU A 707 10.04 35.08 5.48
C GLU A 707 10.31 34.86 6.97
N GLY A 708 11.44 34.29 7.35
CA GLY A 708 11.78 34.06 8.76
C GLY A 708 13.16 33.43 8.95
N TYR A 709 13.49 33.05 10.19
CA TYR A 709 14.73 32.35 10.54
C TYR A 709 14.43 30.91 10.92
N ILE A 710 15.10 29.95 10.28
CA ILE A 710 14.99 28.54 10.70
C ILE A 710 15.63 28.40 12.09
N ILE A 711 14.88 27.86 13.05
CA ILE A 711 15.38 27.53 14.39
C ILE A 711 15.37 26.02 14.66
N GLY A 712 14.74 25.23 13.80
CA GLY A 712 14.77 23.77 13.85
C GLY A 712 14.07 23.16 12.65
N PHE A 713 14.43 21.91 12.33
CA PHE A 713 13.73 21.08 11.37
C PHE A 713 13.87 19.60 11.72
N ASP A 714 12.96 18.76 11.24
CA ASP A 714 12.95 17.32 11.47
C ASP A 714 13.26 16.51 10.20
N GLU A 715 13.18 15.18 10.31
CA GLU A 715 13.42 14.24 9.20
C GLU A 715 12.42 14.38 8.04
N TYR A 716 11.26 15.01 8.26
CA TYR A 716 10.22 15.26 7.26
C TYR A 716 10.27 16.68 6.69
N MET A 717 11.34 17.44 6.96
CA MET A 717 11.52 18.82 6.49
C MET A 717 10.48 19.81 7.04
N ASN A 718 9.84 19.50 8.17
CA ASN A 718 8.99 20.47 8.87
C ASN A 718 9.89 21.56 9.46
N LEU A 719 9.71 22.81 9.05
CA LEU A 719 10.55 23.94 9.48
C LEU A 719 9.88 24.71 10.62
N VAL A 720 10.60 24.90 11.71
CA VAL A 720 10.23 25.91 12.72
C VAL A 720 10.89 27.22 12.33
N LEU A 721 10.09 28.22 11.98
CA LEU A 721 10.54 29.57 11.70
C LEU A 721 10.27 30.50 12.90
N ASP A 722 11.26 31.29 13.26
CA ASP A 722 11.14 32.39 14.23
C ASP A 722 11.12 33.74 13.52
N ASP A 723 10.47 34.73 14.14
CA ASP A 723 10.25 36.08 13.58
C ASP A 723 9.67 36.05 12.14
N ALA A 724 8.69 35.16 11.93
CA ALA A 724 8.11 34.94 10.61
C ALA A 724 7.13 36.05 10.19
N GLU A 725 7.22 36.47 8.93
CA GLU A 725 6.36 37.45 8.28
C GLU A 725 5.74 36.86 7.01
N GLU A 726 4.44 37.03 6.84
CA GLU A 726 3.74 36.76 5.58
C GLU A 726 3.83 37.98 4.66
N ILE A 727 4.15 37.74 3.40
CA ILE A 727 4.33 38.78 2.37
C ILE A 727 3.36 38.53 1.24
N LEU A 728 2.43 39.46 1.05
CA LEU A 728 1.58 39.49 -0.14
C LEU A 728 2.33 40.15 -1.29
N LEU A 729 2.70 39.38 -2.32
CA LEU A 729 3.53 39.86 -3.43
C LEU A 729 2.89 41.02 -4.22
N LYS A 730 1.56 41.00 -4.39
CA LYS A 730 0.83 42.03 -5.17
C LYS A 730 0.69 43.38 -4.45
N LYS A 731 0.67 43.39 -3.12
CA LYS A 731 0.44 44.61 -2.30
C LYS A 731 1.67 45.05 -1.51
N ASN A 732 2.75 44.27 -1.58
CA ASN A 732 3.95 44.40 -0.77
C ASN A 732 3.65 44.58 0.73
N GLN A 733 2.54 43.97 1.19
CA GLN A 733 2.07 44.08 2.55
C GLN A 733 2.69 42.95 3.37
N ARG A 734 3.37 43.33 4.47
CA ARG A 734 3.99 42.41 5.42
C ARG A 734 3.10 42.25 6.65
N LYS A 735 2.80 41.02 7.03
CA LYS A 735 2.06 40.68 8.24
C LYS A 735 2.94 39.84 9.17
N LYS A 736 3.20 40.32 10.38
CA LYS A 736 3.95 39.56 11.39
C LYS A 736 3.11 38.38 11.88
N ILE A 737 3.69 37.18 11.80
CA ILE A 737 3.08 35.94 12.27
C ILE A 737 3.78 35.45 13.56
N GLY A 738 5.07 35.76 13.72
CA GLY A 738 5.85 35.31 14.88
C GLY A 738 6.42 33.92 14.68
N ARG A 739 6.40 33.07 15.72
CA ARG A 739 6.96 31.72 15.61
C ARG A 739 5.93 30.76 15.02
N ILE A 740 6.30 30.07 13.95
CA ILE A 740 5.41 29.16 13.22
C ILE A 740 6.13 27.85 12.88
N LEU A 741 5.36 26.79 12.73
CA LEU A 741 5.80 25.52 12.17
C LEU A 741 5.21 25.37 10.77
N LEU A 742 6.07 25.21 9.77
CA LEU A 742 5.69 24.91 8.38
C LEU A 742 5.90 23.43 8.11
N LYS A 743 4.88 22.75 7.59
CA LYS A 743 5.00 21.35 7.20
C LYS A 743 5.82 21.19 5.92
N GLY A 744 6.69 20.18 5.86
CA GLY A 744 7.60 19.93 4.73
C GLY A 744 6.89 19.80 3.39
N ASP A 745 5.77 19.07 3.35
CA ASP A 745 4.99 18.80 2.12
C ASP A 745 4.38 20.08 1.50
N ASN A 746 4.24 21.14 2.29
CA ASN A 746 3.72 22.43 1.81
C ASN A 746 4.82 23.35 1.27
N ILE A 747 6.10 22.97 1.31
CA ILE A 747 7.23 23.82 0.93
C ILE A 747 7.70 23.49 -0.49
N SER A 748 7.50 24.42 -1.42
CA SER A 748 7.99 24.28 -2.80
C SER A 748 9.43 24.77 -2.98
N LEU A 749 9.85 25.80 -2.24
CA LEU A 749 11.18 26.39 -2.37
C LEU A 749 11.60 27.06 -1.06
N ILE A 750 12.89 26.95 -0.72
CA ILE A 750 13.55 27.72 0.34
C ILE A 750 14.71 28.48 -0.26
N GLN A 751 14.71 29.80 -0.11
CA GLN A 751 15.74 30.67 -0.64
C GLN A 751 16.24 31.65 0.42
N GLN A 752 17.55 31.84 0.53
CA GLN A 752 18.10 32.93 1.35
C GLN A 752 17.79 34.29 0.74
N ILE A 753 17.29 35.22 1.55
CA ILE A 753 17.06 36.59 1.13
C ILE A 753 18.42 37.27 0.96
N GLN A 754 18.70 37.78 -0.24
CA GLN A 754 19.85 38.65 -0.45
C GLN A 754 19.52 39.99 0.19
N GLN A 755 20.26 40.38 1.24
CA GLN A 755 20.17 41.73 1.77
C GLN A 755 20.61 42.69 0.65
N THR A 756 19.65 43.38 0.03
CA THR A 756 19.95 44.51 -0.84
C THR A 756 20.61 45.56 0.03
N GLY A 757 21.91 45.76 -0.18
CA GLY A 757 22.62 46.90 0.38
C GLY A 757 21.84 48.16 0.04
N THR A 758 21.61 48.98 1.07
CA THR A 758 21.19 50.37 0.96
C THR A 758 22.01 51.06 -0.12
N GLN A 759 21.46 51.16 -1.33
CA GLN A 759 21.89 52.19 -2.26
C GLN A 759 21.38 53.51 -1.69
N THR A 760 22.32 54.24 -1.10
CA THR A 760 22.14 55.65 -0.76
C THR A 760 21.77 56.43 -2.03
N LYS A 761 20.61 57.08 -1.94
CA LYS A 761 19.96 58.07 -2.82
C LYS A 761 19.18 57.54 -4.01
#